data_AF-A0A2R6R756-F1
#
_entry.id   AF-A0A2R6R756-F1
#
_cell.length_a   1.000
_cell.length_b   1.000
_cell.length_c   1.000
_cell.angle_alpha   90.00
_cell.angle_beta   90.00
_cell.angle_gamma   90.00
#
_symmetry.space_group_name_H-M   'P 1'
#
loop_
_entity.id
_entity.type
_entity.pdbx_description
1 polymer ?
#
loop_
_entity_poly.entity_id
_entity_poly.type
_entity_poly.pdbx_seq_one_letter_code
_entity_poly.pdbx_strand_id
1 'polypeptide(L)'
;MYPPIRLLDHIIKGRGTTPTRWIRCIITRFRTKFLNAAAATESCTAVNKNSHSSSSLIVDEFTRFCYQRDLPRAIHALHSMQKYKLWADSITYSELIQCCLARRAIHHGRLVHKHLFSYGHRPKTFLMNILLNMYVKFKLLEEAQALFDQMPDRNVVSWTTMIAAYTNATMLRDKAFQFLILMLRDGITPNMFTYSSVLRACNGLPSLRQLHSSIMKTGLDSDVFVRSALIDIYSKLGELHDALRIFNEMVTGDLVVWNSIIGAFAQNTDGDEALNLFRRMKRAGFLADQATLTSTLRACTGLALLELGRQVHVHVLKFHRDLILDNALLDMYCKCGSLKDANSAFTRMGEKDVISWSTMIIGLAQNGFSREALQLFESMKASGTKPNYITVLGVLFACSHAGLVEDGQFYFQSMRKCFGIDPGREHYGCMVDLLGRAGKLDEAVNLIHEMECEPDAVTWRTLLGACRVHRNTDLAIYSAKQILNLESKDAGTYVILSNIYANSQRWEDVAQVRRVMRDQGVRKEPGCSWIEVNKQIHAFILGDMSHPQIEAINMELNQLIRRLKELGYVPDTDFVLQDLEGEQKEDSLSHHSEKLAIVFGMMSLSREKTIRIRKNLRICGDCHLFAKLLAKMEHRNIVIRDPVRYHHFSSGVCSCGDYW
;
A
#
# COMPACT_ATOMS: atom_id res chain seq x y z
N MET A 1 -5.60 46.79 32.16
CA MET A 1 -5.56 46.32 33.56
C MET A 1 -5.84 44.81 33.54
N TYR A 2 -4.78 44.00 33.52
CA TYR A 2 -4.78 42.55 33.82
C TYR A 2 -4.98 42.36 35.35
N PRO A 3 -5.08 41.14 35.93
CA PRO A 3 -5.95 39.94 35.74
C PRO A 3 -6.48 39.51 37.17
N PRO A 4 -6.59 38.23 37.66
CA PRO A 4 -6.49 36.87 37.08
C PRO A 4 -7.44 35.76 37.62
N ILE A 5 -7.52 34.68 36.82
CA ILE A 5 -7.28 33.25 37.16
C ILE A 5 -7.37 32.89 38.66
N ARG A 6 -8.34 32.03 39.02
CA ARG A 6 -8.25 31.04 40.13
C ARG A 6 -9.42 30.07 40.07
N LEU A 7 -9.27 28.95 39.34
CA LEU A 7 -9.98 27.69 39.62
C LEU A 7 -9.45 26.53 38.73
N LEU A 8 -8.11 26.42 38.65
CA LEU A 8 -7.45 25.33 37.92
C LEU A 8 -6.19 24.81 38.64
N ASP A 9 -6.15 24.83 39.97
CA ASP A 9 -4.94 24.43 40.72
C ASP A 9 -5.13 23.42 41.86
N HIS A 10 -6.32 22.84 42.02
CA HIS A 10 -6.47 21.67 42.89
C HIS A 10 -7.33 20.62 42.20
N ILE A 11 -6.65 19.68 41.53
CA ILE A 11 -6.85 18.21 41.55
C ILE A 11 -6.08 17.62 40.34
N ILE A 12 -4.76 17.75 40.38
CA ILE A 12 -3.86 16.70 39.87
C ILE A 12 -3.08 16.21 41.08
N LYS A 13 -3.58 15.13 41.68
CA LYS A 13 -2.81 14.15 42.47
C LYS A 13 -3.76 13.00 42.82
N GLY A 14 -3.61 11.87 42.12
CA GLY A 14 -4.10 10.58 42.60
C GLY A 14 -5.10 9.83 41.71
N ARG A 15 -4.54 8.92 40.89
CA ARG A 15 -5.07 7.60 40.49
C ARG A 15 -6.43 7.52 39.75
N GLY A 16 -6.31 7.26 38.45
CA GLY A 16 -7.05 6.23 37.71
C GLY A 16 -8.57 6.24 37.76
N THR A 17 -9.22 6.96 36.84
CA THR A 17 -10.45 6.54 36.14
C THR A 17 -10.67 7.42 34.90
N THR A 18 -11.27 6.84 33.86
CA THR A 18 -11.45 7.39 32.50
C THR A 18 -12.42 8.59 32.43
N PRO A 19 -12.29 9.49 31.43
CA PRO A 19 -13.06 10.75 31.32
C PRO A 19 -14.56 10.60 31.01
N THR A 20 -15.08 9.38 30.86
CA THR A 20 -16.44 9.10 30.37
C THR A 20 -17.53 9.24 31.42
N ARG A 21 -17.20 9.26 32.72
CA ARG A 21 -18.18 9.40 33.82
C ARG A 21 -18.58 10.86 34.11
N TRP A 22 -17.67 11.81 33.94
CA TRP A 22 -17.92 13.23 34.20
C TRP A 22 -18.81 13.89 33.14
N ILE A 23 -18.60 13.57 31.86
CA ILE A 23 -19.44 14.05 30.76
C ILE A 23 -20.87 13.48 30.89
N ARG A 24 -21.00 12.20 31.30
CA ARG A 24 -22.31 11.61 31.62
C ARG A 24 -23.00 12.36 32.77
N CYS A 25 -22.30 12.73 33.83
CA CYS A 25 -22.91 13.42 34.97
C CYS A 25 -23.40 14.84 34.64
N ILE A 26 -22.69 15.58 33.78
CA ILE A 26 -23.10 16.90 33.30
C ILE A 26 -24.32 16.80 32.37
N ILE A 27 -24.34 15.83 31.45
CA ILE A 27 -25.49 15.59 30.55
C ILE A 27 -26.73 15.18 31.36
N THR A 28 -26.58 14.37 32.40
CA THR A 28 -27.72 13.95 33.26
C THR A 28 -28.27 15.12 34.09
N ARG A 29 -27.41 16.03 34.58
CA ARG A 29 -27.83 17.24 35.33
C ARG A 29 -28.51 18.29 34.43
N PHE A 30 -28.09 18.43 33.17
CA PHE A 30 -28.80 19.28 32.21
C PHE A 30 -30.16 18.68 31.81
N ARG A 31 -30.26 17.34 31.68
CA ARG A 31 -31.53 16.64 31.44
C ARG A 31 -32.55 16.83 32.56
N THR A 32 -32.13 16.80 33.83
CA THR A 32 -33.05 16.97 34.97
C THR A 32 -33.52 18.42 35.14
N LYS A 33 -32.67 19.42 34.83
CA LYS A 33 -33.10 20.83 34.87
C LYS A 33 -34.08 21.19 33.75
N PHE A 34 -33.98 20.58 32.57
CA PHE A 34 -34.94 20.82 31.47
C PHE A 34 -36.29 20.14 31.72
N LEU A 35 -36.30 18.93 32.28
CA LEU A 35 -37.53 18.22 32.66
C LEU A 35 -38.31 18.95 33.77
N ASN A 36 -37.61 19.60 34.72
CA ASN A 36 -38.28 20.34 35.79
C ASN A 36 -38.76 21.74 35.37
N ALA A 37 -38.17 22.35 34.33
CA ALA A 37 -38.65 23.62 33.78
C ALA A 37 -39.95 23.47 32.95
N ALA A 38 -40.15 22.30 32.33
CA ALA A 38 -41.39 21.97 31.61
C ALA A 38 -42.58 21.72 32.55
N ALA A 39 -42.34 21.29 33.79
CA ALA A 39 -43.41 21.02 34.76
C ALA A 39 -43.94 22.27 35.51
N ALA A 40 -43.29 23.43 35.37
CA ALA A 40 -43.62 24.64 36.13
C ALA A 40 -44.49 25.67 35.38
N THR A 41 -44.97 25.35 34.16
CA THR A 41 -45.86 26.23 33.37
C THR A 41 -47.29 25.72 33.25
N GLU A 42 -47.65 24.62 33.93
CA GLU A 42 -49.03 24.14 34.04
C GLU A 42 -49.71 24.65 35.32
N SER A 43 -49.92 25.96 35.42
CA SER A 43 -51.02 26.48 36.24
C SER A 43 -51.51 27.81 35.66
N CYS A 44 -52.84 27.95 35.55
CA CYS A 44 -53.59 29.05 34.90
C CYS A 44 -53.64 29.00 33.35
N THR A 45 -54.64 28.32 32.80
CA THR A 45 -55.90 28.94 32.32
C THR A 45 -56.73 27.87 31.62
N ALA A 46 -57.85 27.51 32.22
CA ALA A 46 -58.84 26.61 31.63
C ALA A 46 -59.90 27.44 30.91
N VAL A 47 -59.89 27.47 29.57
CA VAL A 47 -61.10 27.60 28.72
C VAL A 47 -60.76 27.02 27.32
N ASN A 48 -61.62 26.13 26.82
CA ASN A 48 -61.67 25.51 25.47
C ASN A 48 -60.51 24.58 25.02
N LYS A 49 -60.50 23.34 25.52
CA LYS A 49 -59.67 22.22 25.02
C LYS A 49 -60.54 21.00 24.74
N ASN A 50 -60.92 20.74 23.49
CA ASN A 50 -61.36 19.39 23.08
C ASN A 50 -60.88 18.98 21.67
N SER A 51 -60.25 19.86 20.90
CA SER A 51 -59.55 19.52 19.64
C SER A 51 -58.02 19.65 19.72
N HIS A 52 -57.50 20.43 20.69
CA HIS A 52 -56.05 20.65 20.86
C HIS A 52 -55.31 19.56 21.68
N SER A 53 -56.01 18.75 22.49
CA SER A 53 -55.37 17.74 23.34
C SER A 53 -54.88 16.51 22.55
N SER A 54 -55.64 16.05 21.56
CA SER A 54 -55.30 14.86 20.77
C SER A 54 -54.13 15.08 19.82
N SER A 55 -54.00 16.28 19.24
CA SER A 55 -52.92 16.62 18.31
C SER A 55 -51.56 16.75 19.02
N SER A 56 -51.53 17.31 20.23
CA SER A 56 -50.30 17.39 21.05
C SER A 56 -49.82 16.00 21.47
N LEU A 57 -50.74 15.14 21.91
CA LEU A 57 -50.44 13.77 22.34
C LEU A 57 -49.76 12.94 21.23
N ILE A 58 -50.22 13.07 19.97
CA ILE A 58 -49.63 12.33 18.83
C ILE A 58 -48.19 12.79 18.56
N VAL A 59 -47.91 14.10 18.66
CA VAL A 59 -46.57 14.65 18.46
C VAL A 59 -45.64 14.27 19.63
N ASP A 60 -46.14 14.26 20.86
CA ASP A 60 -45.38 13.84 22.05
C ASP A 60 -45.04 12.34 22.02
N GLU A 61 -45.98 11.49 21.61
CA GLU A 61 -45.74 10.06 21.38
C GLU A 61 -44.70 9.82 20.28
N PHE A 62 -44.84 10.48 19.14
CA PHE A 62 -43.86 10.42 18.05
C PHE A 62 -42.47 10.83 18.54
N THR A 63 -42.38 11.94 19.28
CA THR A 63 -41.14 12.46 19.84
C THR A 63 -40.50 11.44 20.77
N ARG A 64 -41.28 10.89 21.70
CA ARG A 64 -40.83 9.85 22.62
C ARG A 64 -40.30 8.61 21.89
N PHE A 65 -41.01 8.12 20.87
CA PHE A 65 -40.56 6.95 20.10
C PHE A 65 -39.28 7.21 19.30
N CYS A 66 -39.11 8.42 18.75
CA CYS A 66 -37.88 8.83 18.07
C CYS A 66 -36.68 8.82 19.02
N TYR A 67 -36.81 9.41 20.21
CA TYR A 67 -35.75 9.40 21.23
C TYR A 67 -35.47 8.00 21.81
N GLN A 68 -36.46 7.12 21.83
CA GLN A 68 -36.31 5.71 22.19
C GLN A 68 -35.72 4.85 21.06
N ARG A 69 -35.54 5.41 19.85
CA ARG A 69 -35.07 4.71 18.63
C ARG A 69 -35.94 3.50 18.25
N ASP A 70 -37.22 3.58 18.56
CA ASP A 70 -38.24 2.57 18.22
C ASP A 70 -38.85 2.89 16.84
N LEU A 71 -38.13 2.47 15.77
CA LEU A 71 -38.49 2.81 14.40
C LEU A 71 -39.93 2.40 14.00
N PRO A 72 -40.40 1.16 14.26
CA PRO A 72 -41.77 0.76 13.88
C PRO A 72 -42.85 1.64 14.51
N ARG A 73 -42.74 1.93 15.81
CA ARG A 73 -43.73 2.77 16.51
C ARG A 73 -43.63 4.23 16.10
N ALA A 74 -42.42 4.75 15.87
CA ALA A 74 -42.23 6.10 15.35
C ALA A 74 -42.84 6.26 13.94
N ILE A 75 -42.72 5.27 13.07
CA ILE A 75 -43.33 5.30 11.73
C ILE A 75 -44.85 5.17 11.80
N HIS A 76 -45.38 4.34 12.71
CA HIS A 76 -46.82 4.29 12.94
C HIS A 76 -47.36 5.65 13.41
N ALA A 77 -46.68 6.29 14.37
CA ALA A 77 -47.02 7.63 14.82
C ALA A 77 -46.86 8.67 13.68
N LEU A 78 -45.88 8.52 12.80
CA LEU A 78 -45.71 9.37 11.60
C LEU A 78 -46.90 9.27 10.65
N HIS A 79 -47.48 8.08 10.44
CA HIS A 79 -48.70 7.92 9.63
C HIS A 79 -49.90 8.64 10.26
N SER A 80 -50.05 8.55 11.59
CA SER A 80 -51.05 9.32 12.32
C SER A 80 -50.83 10.82 12.16
N MET A 81 -49.59 11.30 12.30
CA MET A 81 -49.24 12.70 12.08
C MET A 81 -49.55 13.16 10.65
N GLN A 82 -49.31 12.31 9.65
CA GLN A 82 -49.64 12.63 8.25
C GLN A 82 -51.15 12.76 8.03
N LYS A 83 -51.97 11.92 8.68
CA LYS A 83 -53.43 12.00 8.63
C LYS A 83 -53.96 13.30 9.22
N TYR A 84 -53.37 13.76 10.33
CA TYR A 84 -53.78 14.99 11.02
C TYR A 84 -53.02 16.24 10.59
N LYS A 85 -52.14 16.15 9.58
CA LYS A 85 -51.31 17.26 9.07
C LYS A 85 -50.49 17.93 10.17
N LEU A 86 -49.82 17.13 10.99
CA LEU A 86 -48.97 17.56 12.10
C LEU A 86 -47.49 17.36 11.74
N TRP A 87 -46.63 18.24 12.27
CA TRP A 87 -45.17 18.14 12.15
C TRP A 87 -44.51 18.29 13.51
N ALA A 88 -43.45 17.51 13.74
CA ALA A 88 -42.58 17.67 14.90
C ALA A 88 -41.46 18.70 14.62
N ASP A 89 -40.64 18.97 15.64
CA ASP A 89 -39.48 19.82 15.47
C ASP A 89 -38.35 19.15 14.67
N SER A 90 -37.38 19.94 14.20
CA SER A 90 -36.29 19.43 13.36
C SER A 90 -35.37 18.44 14.09
N ILE A 91 -35.28 18.53 15.43
CA ILE A 91 -34.46 17.64 16.26
C ILE A 91 -35.10 16.25 16.32
N THR A 92 -36.41 16.17 16.50
CA THR A 92 -37.13 14.90 16.54
C THR A 92 -37.01 14.15 15.21
N TYR A 93 -37.20 14.83 14.07
CA TYR A 93 -36.97 14.21 12.78
C TYR A 93 -35.51 13.81 12.54
N SER A 94 -34.54 14.58 13.07
CA SER A 94 -33.12 14.20 13.03
C SER A 94 -32.89 12.85 13.70
N GLU A 95 -33.42 12.62 14.92
CA GLU A 95 -33.29 11.35 15.62
C GLU A 95 -33.94 10.19 14.84
N LEU A 96 -35.10 10.41 14.22
CA LEU A 96 -35.74 9.41 13.37
C LEU A 96 -34.90 9.05 12.16
N ILE A 97 -34.33 10.05 11.46
CA ILE A 97 -33.47 9.82 10.29
C ILE A 97 -32.17 9.09 10.71
N GLN A 98 -31.58 9.43 11.86
CA GLN A 98 -30.45 8.69 12.40
C GLN A 98 -30.82 7.23 12.73
N CYS A 99 -32.03 6.97 13.20
CA CYS A 99 -32.54 5.61 13.40
C CYS A 99 -32.69 4.85 12.06
N CYS A 100 -33.22 5.51 11.02
CA CYS A 100 -33.29 4.95 9.66
C CYS A 100 -31.91 4.61 9.11
N LEU A 101 -30.92 5.49 9.31
CA LEU A 101 -29.52 5.27 8.92
C LEU A 101 -28.92 4.05 9.62
N ALA A 102 -29.08 3.96 10.94
CA ALA A 102 -28.54 2.86 11.74
C ALA A 102 -29.11 1.49 11.31
N ARG A 103 -30.39 1.45 10.92
CA ARG A 103 -31.08 0.22 10.48
C ARG A 103 -31.05 -0.01 8.97
N ARG A 104 -30.39 0.87 8.19
CA ARG A 104 -30.42 0.89 6.71
C ARG A 104 -31.83 0.82 6.11
N ALA A 105 -32.77 1.50 6.75
CA ALA A 105 -34.20 1.44 6.43
C ALA A 105 -34.61 2.43 5.33
N ILE A 106 -34.28 2.11 4.07
CA ILE A 106 -34.48 2.99 2.91
C ILE A 106 -35.95 3.41 2.74
N HIS A 107 -36.87 2.46 2.80
CA HIS A 107 -38.31 2.72 2.64
C HIS A 107 -38.83 3.71 3.69
N HIS A 108 -38.47 3.50 4.96
CA HIS A 108 -38.84 4.39 6.05
C HIS A 108 -38.25 5.79 5.89
N GLY A 109 -37.00 5.91 5.43
CA GLY A 109 -36.40 7.21 5.09
C GLY A 109 -37.18 7.97 4.01
N ARG A 110 -37.65 7.29 2.97
CA ARG A 110 -38.49 7.90 1.92
C ARG A 110 -39.86 8.35 2.44
N LEU A 111 -40.45 7.62 3.41
CA LEU A 111 -41.69 8.05 4.07
C LEU A 111 -41.48 9.33 4.88
N VAL A 112 -40.37 9.44 5.60
CA VAL A 112 -40.00 10.66 6.34
C VAL A 112 -39.84 11.85 5.39
N HIS A 113 -39.14 11.68 4.27
CA HIS A 113 -39.06 12.72 3.23
C HIS A 113 -40.46 13.12 2.75
N LYS A 114 -41.28 12.15 2.31
CA LYS A 114 -42.64 12.43 1.79
C LYS A 114 -43.48 13.22 2.79
N HIS A 115 -43.42 12.88 4.07
CA HIS A 115 -44.15 13.59 5.11
C HIS A 115 -43.62 15.02 5.32
N LEU A 116 -42.29 15.21 5.34
CA LEU A 116 -41.66 16.52 5.53
C LEU A 116 -41.97 17.53 4.41
N PHE A 117 -42.21 17.07 3.19
CA PHE A 117 -42.57 17.92 2.05
C PHE A 117 -44.08 17.90 1.73
N SER A 118 -44.89 17.24 2.56
CA SER A 118 -46.33 17.17 2.37
C SER A 118 -47.01 18.50 2.70
N TYR A 119 -48.14 18.78 2.04
CA TYR A 119 -49.04 19.91 2.32
C TYR A 119 -48.37 21.30 2.37
N GLY A 120 -47.28 21.51 1.62
CA GLY A 120 -46.60 22.80 1.53
C GLY A 120 -45.70 23.15 2.72
N HIS A 121 -45.43 22.21 3.63
CA HIS A 121 -44.45 22.40 4.70
C HIS A 121 -43.05 22.64 4.10
N ARG A 122 -42.32 23.63 4.64
CA ARG A 122 -40.95 23.96 4.24
C ARG A 122 -39.98 23.62 5.37
N PRO A 123 -39.31 22.46 5.32
CA PRO A 123 -38.30 22.09 6.30
C PRO A 123 -37.17 23.11 6.39
N LYS A 124 -36.59 23.31 7.58
CA LYS A 124 -35.38 24.13 7.73
C LYS A 124 -34.19 23.48 7.04
N THR A 125 -33.24 24.29 6.56
CA THR A 125 -32.00 23.84 5.88
C THR A 125 -31.23 22.77 6.66
N PHE A 126 -31.21 22.85 8.00
CA PHE A 126 -30.62 21.83 8.86
C PHE A 126 -31.21 20.43 8.62
N LEU A 127 -32.55 20.33 8.57
CA LEU A 127 -33.23 19.05 8.38
C LEU A 127 -33.09 18.55 6.94
N MET A 128 -33.10 19.46 5.95
CA MET A 128 -32.81 19.13 4.56
C MET A 128 -31.38 18.57 4.40
N ASN A 129 -30.38 19.14 5.06
CA ASN A 129 -29.00 18.61 5.05
C ASN A 129 -28.90 17.21 5.67
N ILE A 130 -29.70 16.91 6.70
CA ILE A 130 -29.75 15.57 7.31
C ILE A 130 -30.38 14.55 6.36
N LEU A 131 -31.49 14.92 5.70
CA LEU A 131 -32.10 14.09 4.65
C LEU A 131 -31.14 13.88 3.47
N LEU A 132 -30.40 14.92 3.07
CA LEU A 132 -29.41 14.85 2.01
C LEU A 132 -28.31 13.84 2.35
N ASN A 133 -27.73 13.93 3.55
CA ASN A 133 -26.75 12.95 4.03
C ASN A 133 -27.34 11.54 4.15
N MET A 134 -28.63 11.41 4.51
CA MET A 134 -29.32 10.10 4.52
C MET A 134 -29.33 9.46 3.13
N TYR A 135 -29.75 10.18 2.09
CA TYR A 135 -29.75 9.68 0.72
C TYR A 135 -28.35 9.30 0.23
N VAL A 136 -27.36 10.16 0.52
CA VAL A 136 -25.95 9.87 0.20
C VAL A 136 -25.46 8.58 0.87
N LYS A 137 -25.77 8.37 2.16
CA LYS A 137 -25.38 7.14 2.89
C LYS A 137 -26.12 5.89 2.39
N PHE A 138 -27.32 6.04 1.83
CA PHE A 138 -28.04 4.96 1.14
C PHE A 138 -27.60 4.74 -0.31
N LYS A 139 -26.61 5.50 -0.80
CA LYS A 139 -26.13 5.45 -2.19
C LYS A 139 -27.21 5.82 -3.22
N LEU A 140 -28.17 6.65 -2.82
CA LEU A 140 -29.27 7.17 -3.64
C LEU A 140 -28.94 8.59 -4.12
N LEU A 141 -27.99 8.70 -5.05
CA LEU A 141 -27.42 10.00 -5.47
C LEU A 141 -28.40 10.84 -6.31
N GLU A 142 -29.29 10.21 -7.07
CA GLU A 142 -30.29 10.92 -7.87
C GLU A 142 -31.31 11.60 -6.97
N GLU A 143 -31.82 10.90 -5.95
CA GLU A 143 -32.74 11.51 -4.97
C GLU A 143 -32.05 12.55 -4.09
N ALA A 144 -30.75 12.36 -3.77
CA ALA A 144 -29.96 13.38 -3.08
C ALA A 144 -29.84 14.65 -3.94
N GLN A 145 -29.54 14.51 -5.23
CA GLN A 145 -29.45 15.64 -6.15
C GLN A 145 -30.80 16.33 -6.34
N ALA A 146 -31.88 15.57 -6.53
CA ALA A 146 -33.23 16.13 -6.66
C ALA A 146 -33.65 16.92 -5.41
N LEU A 147 -33.31 16.42 -4.21
CA LEU A 147 -33.52 17.15 -2.96
C LEU A 147 -32.69 18.44 -2.92
N PHE A 148 -31.41 18.36 -3.28
CA PHE A 148 -30.50 19.52 -3.32
C PHE A 148 -30.99 20.62 -4.29
N ASP A 149 -31.50 20.23 -5.45
CA ASP A 149 -32.03 21.14 -6.45
C ASP A 149 -33.32 21.84 -5.97
N GLN A 150 -34.09 21.19 -5.08
CA GLN A 150 -35.30 21.75 -4.46
C GLN A 150 -35.03 22.62 -3.22
N MET A 151 -33.81 22.64 -2.69
CA MET A 151 -33.49 23.43 -1.49
C MET A 151 -33.57 24.94 -1.79
N PRO A 152 -34.35 25.72 -1.01
CA PRO A 152 -34.46 27.16 -1.22
C PRO A 152 -33.16 27.89 -0.84
N ASP A 153 -32.52 27.46 0.25
CA ASP A 153 -31.24 28.00 0.74
C ASP A 153 -30.23 26.87 0.83
N ARG A 154 -29.07 27.04 0.17
CA ARG A 154 -27.96 26.08 0.19
C ARG A 154 -26.79 26.71 0.91
N ASN A 155 -26.27 26.02 1.92
CA ASN A 155 -25.09 26.48 2.66
C ASN A 155 -23.89 25.57 2.40
N VAL A 156 -22.74 25.90 3.01
CA VAL A 156 -21.49 25.14 2.86
C VAL A 156 -21.68 23.65 3.16
N VAL A 157 -22.56 23.29 4.10
CA VAL A 157 -22.85 21.88 4.44
C VAL A 157 -23.61 21.19 3.32
N SER A 158 -24.62 21.83 2.71
CA SER A 158 -25.37 21.28 1.58
C SER A 158 -24.42 20.97 0.41
N TRP A 159 -23.60 21.95 0.02
CA TRP A 159 -22.63 21.84 -1.07
C TRP A 159 -21.55 20.78 -0.78
N THR A 160 -20.93 20.84 0.40
CA THR A 160 -19.88 19.88 0.80
C THR A 160 -20.42 18.45 0.86
N THR A 161 -21.68 18.25 1.28
CA THR A 161 -22.31 16.92 1.29
C THR A 161 -22.42 16.35 -0.12
N MET A 162 -22.90 17.14 -1.09
CA MET A 162 -23.00 16.71 -2.49
C MET A 162 -21.63 16.46 -3.13
N ILE A 163 -20.68 17.38 -2.93
CA ILE A 163 -19.31 17.24 -3.43
C ILE A 163 -18.68 15.94 -2.89
N ALA A 164 -18.74 15.70 -1.58
CA ALA A 164 -18.21 14.49 -0.98
C ALA A 164 -18.92 13.21 -1.50
N ALA A 165 -20.23 13.30 -1.78
CA ALA A 165 -21.00 12.20 -2.35
C ALA A 165 -20.50 11.83 -3.75
N TYR A 166 -20.30 12.81 -4.64
CA TYR A 166 -19.77 12.58 -5.97
C TYR A 166 -18.30 12.15 -5.97
N THR A 167 -17.47 12.69 -5.07
CA THR A 167 -16.08 12.24 -4.90
C THR A 167 -16.01 10.73 -4.59
N ASN A 168 -16.90 10.25 -3.72
CA ASN A 168 -16.93 8.84 -3.32
C ASN A 168 -17.58 7.92 -4.37
N ALA A 169 -18.22 8.48 -5.40
CA ALA A 169 -18.80 7.75 -6.52
C ALA A 169 -17.77 7.66 -7.65
N THR A 170 -17.26 6.46 -7.90
CA THR A 170 -16.13 6.21 -8.81
C THR A 170 -16.34 6.78 -10.22
N MET A 171 -17.58 6.75 -10.73
CA MET A 171 -17.96 7.18 -12.08
C MET A 171 -18.37 8.66 -12.19
N LEU A 172 -18.44 9.42 -11.09
CA LEU A 172 -18.99 10.79 -11.09
C LEU A 172 -18.03 11.83 -10.50
N ARG A 173 -16.72 11.55 -10.49
CA ARG A 173 -15.72 12.46 -9.91
C ARG A 173 -15.67 13.83 -10.61
N ASP A 174 -15.94 13.90 -11.91
CA ASP A 174 -16.01 15.17 -12.65
C ASP A 174 -17.16 16.07 -12.13
N LYS A 175 -18.27 15.48 -11.66
CA LYS A 175 -19.36 16.24 -11.04
C LYS A 175 -18.92 16.93 -9.75
N ALA A 176 -17.94 16.39 -9.01
CA ALA A 176 -17.43 17.05 -7.81
C ALA A 176 -16.79 18.40 -8.13
N PHE A 177 -16.04 18.50 -9.24
CA PHE A 177 -15.47 19.76 -9.72
C PHE A 177 -16.54 20.72 -10.23
N GLN A 178 -17.53 20.21 -10.97
CA GLN A 178 -18.66 21.01 -11.43
C GLN A 178 -19.41 21.63 -10.25
N PHE A 179 -19.69 20.86 -9.20
CA PHE A 179 -20.35 21.36 -7.99
C PHE A 179 -19.49 22.35 -7.21
N LEU A 180 -18.14 22.22 -7.21
CA LEU A 180 -17.27 23.25 -6.64
C LEU A 180 -17.38 24.57 -7.41
N ILE A 181 -17.41 24.51 -8.75
CA ILE A 181 -17.58 25.71 -9.60
C ILE A 181 -18.94 26.35 -9.35
N LEU A 182 -20.01 25.55 -9.24
CA LEU A 182 -21.36 26.05 -8.93
C LEU A 182 -21.41 26.69 -7.54
N MET A 183 -20.82 26.06 -6.53
CA MET A 183 -20.71 26.60 -5.17
C MET A 183 -20.03 27.98 -5.16
N LEU A 184 -18.93 28.12 -5.91
CA LEU A 184 -18.21 29.39 -6.06
C LEU A 184 -19.04 30.45 -6.82
N ARG A 185 -19.81 30.04 -7.84
CA ARG A 185 -20.72 30.94 -8.59
C ARG A 185 -21.89 31.43 -7.73
N ASP A 186 -22.39 30.60 -6.82
CA ASP A 186 -23.41 30.98 -5.84
C ASP A 186 -22.83 31.86 -4.71
N GLY A 187 -21.55 32.23 -4.77
CA GLY A 187 -20.90 33.10 -3.79
C GLY A 187 -20.60 32.41 -2.46
N ILE A 188 -20.70 31.09 -2.39
CA ILE A 188 -20.45 30.33 -1.16
C ILE A 188 -18.98 29.92 -1.13
N THR A 189 -18.25 30.39 -0.11
CA THR A 189 -16.81 30.09 0.05
C THR A 189 -16.59 28.62 0.48
N PRO A 190 -15.79 27.83 -0.27
CA PRO A 190 -15.40 26.47 0.14
C PRO A 190 -14.62 26.49 1.46
N ASN A 191 -14.81 25.46 2.28
CA ASN A 191 -14.05 25.27 3.53
C ASN A 191 -13.03 24.13 3.39
N MET A 192 -12.30 23.84 4.47
CA MET A 192 -11.28 22.78 4.50
C MET A 192 -11.84 21.39 4.13
N PHE A 193 -13.09 21.08 4.53
CA PHE A 193 -13.74 19.81 4.18
C PHE A 193 -14.16 19.74 2.71
N THR A 194 -14.58 20.87 2.13
CA THR A 194 -14.89 20.98 0.70
C THR A 194 -13.64 20.69 -0.12
N TYR A 195 -12.54 21.42 0.11
CA TYR A 195 -11.31 21.22 -0.66
C TYR A 195 -10.69 19.84 -0.46
N SER A 196 -10.66 19.32 0.78
CA SER A 196 -10.19 17.95 1.05
C SER A 196 -11.03 16.90 0.30
N SER A 197 -12.32 17.16 0.07
CA SER A 197 -13.17 16.26 -0.72
C SER A 197 -12.91 16.37 -2.22
N VAL A 198 -12.71 17.57 -2.77
CA VAL A 198 -12.44 17.75 -4.20
C VAL A 198 -11.03 17.29 -4.57
N LEU A 199 -10.03 17.51 -3.71
CA LEU A 199 -8.65 17.03 -3.94
C LEU A 199 -8.61 15.51 -4.12
N ARG A 200 -9.40 14.75 -3.35
CA ARG A 200 -9.52 13.29 -3.51
C ARG A 200 -10.17 12.85 -4.83
N ALA A 201 -10.91 13.74 -5.50
CA ALA A 201 -11.50 13.48 -6.82
C ALA A 201 -10.51 13.76 -7.97
N CYS A 202 -9.37 14.42 -7.70
CA CYS A 202 -8.38 14.73 -8.72
C CYS A 202 -7.69 13.47 -9.26
N ASN A 203 -7.48 13.47 -10.57
CA ASN A 203 -6.76 12.44 -11.30
C ASN A 203 -5.73 13.01 -12.29
N GLY A 204 -5.56 14.33 -12.34
CA GLY A 204 -4.67 15.00 -13.29
C GLY A 204 -3.99 16.23 -12.73
N LEU A 205 -2.78 16.50 -13.22
CA LEU A 205 -1.96 17.64 -12.80
C LEU A 205 -2.59 19.01 -13.12
N PRO A 206 -3.24 19.23 -14.27
CA PRO A 206 -3.83 20.54 -14.57
C PRO A 206 -4.93 20.94 -13.58
N SER A 207 -5.86 20.02 -13.27
CA SER A 207 -6.95 20.27 -12.33
C SER A 207 -6.44 20.42 -10.89
N LEU A 208 -5.43 19.64 -10.51
CA LEU A 208 -4.76 19.80 -9.22
C LEU A 208 -4.12 21.18 -9.05
N ARG A 209 -3.37 21.67 -10.05
CA ARG A 209 -2.74 23.00 -10.00
C ARG A 209 -3.77 24.13 -9.93
N GLN A 210 -4.90 23.99 -10.62
CA GLN A 210 -6.01 24.95 -10.52
C GLN A 210 -6.63 24.97 -9.13
N LEU A 211 -6.91 23.80 -8.54
CA LEU A 211 -7.43 23.72 -7.17
C LEU A 211 -6.44 24.25 -6.14
N HIS A 212 -5.16 23.90 -6.26
CA HIS A 212 -4.12 24.40 -5.37
C HIS A 212 -4.05 25.93 -5.43
N SER A 213 -4.16 26.52 -6.63
CA SER A 213 -4.27 27.98 -6.80
C SER A 213 -5.52 28.56 -6.14
N SER A 214 -6.67 27.88 -6.23
CA SER A 214 -7.91 28.27 -5.56
C SER A 214 -7.78 28.22 -4.03
N ILE A 215 -7.13 27.17 -3.51
CA ILE A 215 -6.86 26.99 -2.08
C ILE A 215 -6.01 28.14 -1.53
N MET A 216 -4.93 28.49 -2.23
CA MET A 216 -4.08 29.63 -1.88
C MET A 216 -4.87 30.95 -1.89
N LYS A 217 -5.71 31.18 -2.89
CA LYS A 217 -6.57 32.39 -2.96
C LYS A 217 -7.56 32.47 -1.79
N THR A 218 -8.02 31.33 -1.28
CA THR A 218 -8.89 31.27 -0.10
C THR A 218 -8.15 31.26 1.24
N GLY A 219 -6.80 31.23 1.23
CA GLY A 219 -5.97 31.19 2.45
C GLY A 219 -6.06 29.88 3.23
N LEU A 220 -6.39 28.77 2.56
CA LEU A 220 -6.52 27.45 3.19
C LEU A 220 -5.28 26.55 2.98
N ASP A 221 -4.23 27.07 2.35
CA ASP A 221 -2.92 26.41 2.18
C ASP A 221 -2.16 26.20 3.51
N SER A 222 -2.49 26.99 4.53
CA SER A 222 -2.00 26.82 5.90
C SER A 222 -2.75 25.76 6.71
N ASP A 223 -3.93 25.31 6.25
CA ASP A 223 -4.73 24.33 6.97
C ASP A 223 -4.10 22.93 6.89
N VAL A 224 -4.01 22.27 8.04
CA VAL A 224 -3.35 20.95 8.20
C VAL A 224 -3.98 19.88 7.32
N PHE A 225 -5.32 19.86 7.24
CA PHE A 225 -6.04 18.83 6.47
C PHE A 225 -5.91 19.08 4.97
N VAL A 226 -6.05 20.34 4.54
CA VAL A 226 -5.91 20.71 3.13
C VAL A 226 -4.48 20.46 2.66
N ARG A 227 -3.47 20.83 3.46
CA ARG A 227 -2.06 20.58 3.15
C ARG A 227 -1.73 19.10 3.06
N SER A 228 -2.18 18.31 4.04
CA SER A 228 -2.01 16.85 4.04
C SER A 228 -2.64 16.23 2.77
N ALA A 229 -3.83 16.69 2.38
CA ALA A 229 -4.51 16.25 1.16
C ALA A 229 -3.76 16.67 -0.12
N LEU A 230 -3.19 17.88 -0.16
CA LEU A 230 -2.35 18.34 -1.28
C LEU A 230 -1.10 17.46 -1.42
N ILE A 231 -0.37 17.20 -0.33
CA ILE A 231 0.81 16.33 -0.34
C ILE A 231 0.44 14.93 -0.86
N ASP A 232 -0.65 14.33 -0.34
CA ASP A 232 -1.11 13.01 -0.77
C ASP A 232 -1.42 12.95 -2.27
N ILE A 233 -2.15 13.93 -2.82
CA ILE A 233 -2.53 13.90 -4.25
C ILE A 233 -1.36 14.23 -5.19
N TYR A 234 -0.49 15.18 -4.86
CA TYR A 234 0.73 15.43 -5.66
C TYR A 234 1.60 14.18 -5.70
N SER A 235 1.74 13.49 -4.56
CA SER A 235 2.52 12.27 -4.44
C SER A 235 1.92 11.10 -5.22
N LYS A 236 0.58 10.95 -5.24
CA LYS A 236 -0.13 9.94 -6.04
C LYS A 236 0.01 10.16 -7.55
N LEU A 237 0.22 11.41 -7.98
CA LEU A 237 0.49 11.75 -9.37
C LEU A 237 1.98 11.74 -9.72
N GLY A 238 2.85 11.30 -8.80
CA GLY A 238 4.29 11.17 -9.01
C GLY A 238 5.11 12.46 -8.81
N GLU A 239 4.47 13.57 -8.47
CA GLU A 239 5.13 14.89 -8.31
C GLU A 239 5.65 15.09 -6.88
N LEU A 240 6.63 14.26 -6.48
CA LEU A 240 7.20 14.29 -5.13
C LEU A 240 7.90 15.62 -4.78
N HIS A 241 8.51 16.28 -5.77
CA HIS A 241 9.18 17.58 -5.55
C HIS A 241 8.18 18.69 -5.21
N ASP A 242 7.03 18.74 -5.90
CA ASP A 242 5.96 19.68 -5.58
C ASP A 242 5.37 19.39 -4.19
N ALA A 243 5.19 18.12 -3.83
CA ALA A 243 4.76 17.72 -2.49
C ALA A 243 5.75 18.18 -1.40
N LEU A 244 7.06 18.02 -1.65
CA LEU A 244 8.11 18.47 -0.72
C LEU A 244 8.21 20.00 -0.63
N ARG A 245 7.94 20.71 -1.72
CA ARG A 245 7.85 22.18 -1.73
C ARG A 245 6.72 22.67 -0.83
N ILE A 246 5.52 22.12 -0.99
CA ILE A 246 4.36 22.42 -0.12
C ILE A 246 4.67 22.13 1.35
N PHE A 247 5.41 21.05 1.62
CA PHE A 247 5.86 20.72 2.97
C PHE A 247 6.82 21.78 3.56
N ASN A 248 7.78 22.27 2.77
CA ASN A 248 8.81 23.20 3.24
C ASN A 248 8.37 24.68 3.27
N GLU A 249 7.28 25.05 2.59
CA GLU A 249 6.80 26.44 2.51
C GLU A 249 6.43 27.05 3.88
N MET A 250 6.12 26.22 4.88
CA MET A 250 5.81 26.68 6.24
C MET A 250 6.41 25.77 7.30
N VAL A 251 6.76 26.34 8.46
CA VAL A 251 7.21 25.55 9.62
C VAL A 251 6.07 24.64 10.06
N THR A 252 6.27 23.32 9.95
CA THR A 252 5.23 22.33 10.24
C THR A 252 5.13 22.08 11.74
N GLY A 253 3.99 22.43 12.33
CA GLY A 253 3.65 22.16 13.74
C GLY A 253 2.93 20.83 13.98
N ASP A 254 2.57 20.09 12.92
CA ASP A 254 1.62 18.98 13.01
C ASP A 254 2.18 17.64 12.51
N LEU A 255 2.00 16.60 13.32
CA LEU A 255 2.42 15.24 13.03
C LEU A 255 1.71 14.66 11.78
N VAL A 256 0.48 15.10 11.50
CA VAL A 256 -0.29 14.64 10.33
C VAL A 256 0.44 14.99 9.02
N VAL A 257 1.01 16.20 8.92
CA VAL A 257 1.73 16.66 7.73
C VAL A 257 3.04 15.88 7.56
N TRP A 258 3.75 15.63 8.67
CA TRP A 258 4.95 14.77 8.68
C TRP A 258 4.64 13.35 8.21
N ASN A 259 3.56 12.74 8.70
CA ASN A 259 3.14 11.41 8.29
C ASN A 259 2.77 11.36 6.80
N SER A 260 2.11 12.39 6.28
CA SER A 260 1.78 12.49 4.86
C SER A 260 3.03 12.54 3.98
N ILE A 261 4.01 13.39 4.30
CA ILE A 261 5.22 13.51 3.46
C ILE A 261 6.13 12.28 3.59
N ILE A 262 6.31 11.72 4.79
CA ILE A 262 7.12 10.50 4.97
C ILE A 262 6.45 9.32 4.25
N GLY A 263 5.13 9.18 4.40
CA GLY A 263 4.35 8.15 3.71
C GLY A 263 4.40 8.29 2.19
N ALA A 264 4.30 9.51 1.67
CA ALA A 264 4.39 9.81 0.24
C ALA A 264 5.71 9.32 -0.39
N PHE A 265 6.84 9.68 0.23
CA PHE A 265 8.16 9.26 -0.25
C PHE A 265 8.37 7.74 -0.08
N ALA A 266 7.97 7.18 1.06
CA ALA A 266 8.07 5.73 1.30
C ALA A 266 7.20 4.88 0.35
N GLN A 267 6.10 5.43 -0.17
CA GLN A 267 5.23 4.75 -1.14
C GLN A 267 5.78 4.79 -2.57
N ASN A 268 6.40 5.90 -2.98
CA ASN A 268 6.89 6.15 -4.34
C ASN A 268 8.37 5.76 -4.55
N THR A 269 8.87 4.76 -3.83
CA THR A 269 10.23 4.18 -3.97
C THR A 269 11.42 5.08 -3.65
N ASP A 270 11.21 6.33 -3.22
CA ASP A 270 12.26 7.20 -2.69
C ASP A 270 12.39 7.02 -1.17
N GLY A 271 12.95 5.86 -0.81
CA GLY A 271 13.14 5.49 0.60
C GLY A 271 14.16 6.37 1.32
N ASP A 272 15.15 6.91 0.62
CA ASP A 272 16.23 7.69 1.23
C ASP A 272 15.69 9.02 1.77
N GLU A 273 14.89 9.74 0.99
CA GLU A 273 14.30 11.00 1.44
C GLU A 273 13.23 10.76 2.52
N ALA A 274 12.48 9.65 2.46
CA ALA A 274 11.57 9.26 3.54
C ALA A 274 12.30 9.11 4.90
N LEU A 275 13.47 8.46 4.89
CA LEU A 275 14.31 8.30 6.09
C LEU A 275 14.95 9.62 6.54
N ASN A 276 15.32 10.48 5.59
CA ASN A 276 15.81 11.83 5.88
C ASN A 276 14.73 12.69 6.57
N LEU A 277 13.51 12.68 6.03
CA LEU A 277 12.34 13.35 6.62
C LEU A 277 12.02 12.81 8.02
N PHE A 278 12.11 11.50 8.24
CA PHE A 278 11.96 10.91 9.57
C PHE A 278 13.01 11.43 10.57
N ARG A 279 14.28 11.56 10.15
CA ARG A 279 15.34 12.16 11.00
C ARG A 279 15.07 13.63 11.27
N ARG A 280 14.63 14.40 10.27
CA ARG A 280 14.24 15.82 10.41
C ARG A 280 13.09 15.98 11.40
N MET A 281 12.05 15.15 11.29
CA MET A 281 10.91 15.10 12.20
C MET A 281 11.37 14.89 13.66
N LYS A 282 12.23 13.91 13.91
CA LYS A 282 12.78 13.65 15.26
C LYS A 282 13.63 14.81 15.78
N ARG A 283 14.45 15.43 14.93
CA ARG A 283 15.26 16.61 15.31
C ARG A 283 14.40 17.83 15.63
N ALA A 284 13.23 17.95 14.99
CA ALA A 284 12.24 18.97 15.29
C ALA A 284 11.42 18.68 16.57
N GLY A 285 11.71 17.60 17.30
CA GLY A 285 11.09 17.27 18.59
C GLY A 285 9.78 16.48 18.51
N PHE A 286 9.36 16.07 17.31
CA PHE A 286 8.14 15.28 17.13
C PHE A 286 8.36 13.80 17.47
N LEU A 287 7.40 13.20 18.15
CA LEU A 287 7.37 11.78 18.44
C LEU A 287 6.74 11.01 17.29
N ALA A 288 7.39 9.94 16.87
CA ALA A 288 6.85 9.03 15.85
C ALA A 288 5.63 8.29 16.39
N ASP A 289 4.58 8.21 15.60
CA ASP A 289 3.41 7.36 15.86
C ASP A 289 3.45 6.08 15.00
N GLN A 290 2.39 5.28 15.06
CA GLN A 290 2.28 4.04 14.30
C GLN A 290 2.40 4.29 12.79
N ALA A 291 1.74 5.34 12.25
CA ALA A 291 1.78 5.67 10.83
C ALA A 291 3.19 6.10 10.38
N THR A 292 3.90 6.88 11.21
CA THR A 292 5.29 7.24 10.96
C THR A 292 6.17 5.99 10.88
N LEU A 293 6.05 5.09 11.86
CA LEU A 293 6.89 3.90 11.97
C LEU A 293 6.62 2.91 10.83
N THR A 294 5.36 2.69 10.46
CA THR A 294 4.99 1.87 9.29
C THR A 294 5.61 2.41 7.99
N SER A 295 5.54 3.73 7.78
CA SER A 295 6.13 4.37 6.59
C SER A 295 7.67 4.27 6.60
N THR A 296 8.28 4.42 7.77
CA THR A 296 9.73 4.29 7.94
C THR A 296 10.20 2.85 7.70
N LEU A 297 9.48 1.85 8.23
CA LEU A 297 9.75 0.44 7.97
C LEU A 297 9.63 0.11 6.49
N ARG A 298 8.62 0.65 5.79
CA ARG A 298 8.48 0.53 4.34
C ARG A 298 9.67 1.12 3.58
N ALA A 299 10.17 2.27 3.99
CA ALA A 299 11.39 2.83 3.40
C ALA A 299 12.60 1.90 3.59
N CYS A 300 12.75 1.30 4.79
CA CYS A 300 13.79 0.30 5.04
C CYS A 300 13.64 -0.95 4.15
N THR A 301 12.42 -1.40 3.85
CA THR A 301 12.19 -2.56 2.96
C THR A 301 12.63 -2.28 1.53
N GLY A 302 12.30 -1.09 1.00
CA GLY A 302 12.69 -0.67 -0.35
C GLY A 302 14.20 -0.57 -0.55
N LEU A 303 14.93 -0.13 0.48
CA LEU A 303 16.38 0.02 0.46
C LEU A 303 17.14 -1.22 0.97
N ALA A 304 16.45 -2.20 1.53
CA ALA A 304 17.03 -3.37 2.21
C ALA A 304 17.98 -3.02 3.38
N LEU A 305 17.68 -1.95 4.13
CA LEU A 305 18.49 -1.46 5.25
C LEU A 305 18.12 -2.14 6.58
N LEU A 306 18.60 -3.38 6.76
CA LEU A 306 18.27 -4.21 7.93
C LEU A 306 18.60 -3.54 9.27
N GLU A 307 19.78 -2.93 9.40
CA GLU A 307 20.24 -2.36 10.67
C GLU A 307 19.42 -1.15 11.08
N LEU A 308 18.98 -0.33 10.11
CA LEU A 308 18.06 0.76 10.39
C LEU A 308 16.67 0.22 10.75
N GLY A 309 16.19 -0.81 10.05
CA GLY A 309 14.96 -1.52 10.40
C GLY A 309 14.96 -2.03 11.84
N ARG A 310 16.08 -2.60 12.31
CA ARG A 310 16.27 -3.01 13.72
C ARG A 310 16.20 -1.84 14.70
N GLN A 311 16.77 -0.69 14.35
CA GLN A 311 16.64 0.53 15.17
C GLN A 311 15.19 1.01 15.25
N VAL A 312 14.44 0.94 14.13
CA VAL A 312 13.01 1.30 14.10
C VAL A 312 12.18 0.30 14.91
N HIS A 313 12.50 -1.00 14.89
CA HIS A 313 11.84 -2.01 15.72
C HIS A 313 11.89 -1.66 17.22
N VAL A 314 13.00 -1.10 17.73
CA VAL A 314 13.08 -0.64 19.13
C VAL A 314 12.01 0.41 19.44
N HIS A 315 11.67 1.27 18.48
CA HIS A 315 10.56 2.23 18.62
C HIS A 315 9.19 1.55 18.56
N VAL A 316 9.03 0.54 17.70
CA VAL A 316 7.80 -0.27 17.59
C VAL A 316 7.45 -0.94 18.92
N LEU A 317 8.44 -1.44 19.68
CA LEU A 317 8.22 -2.09 20.98
C LEU A 317 7.58 -1.19 22.04
N LYS A 318 7.57 0.14 21.84
CA LYS A 318 6.94 1.10 22.76
C LYS A 318 5.42 1.20 22.57
N PHE A 319 4.90 0.65 21.49
CA PHE A 319 3.47 0.65 21.17
C PHE A 319 2.83 -0.66 21.61
N HIS A 320 1.53 -0.59 21.90
CA HIS A 320 0.73 -1.81 22.09
C HIS A 320 0.71 -2.60 20.78
N ARG A 321 0.63 -3.93 20.90
CA ARG A 321 0.54 -4.85 19.77
C ARG A 321 -0.58 -4.41 18.83
N ASP A 322 -0.19 -4.07 17.61
CA ASP A 322 -1.07 -3.64 16.53
C ASP A 322 -0.71 -4.46 15.29
N LEU A 323 -1.70 -5.13 14.71
CA LEU A 323 -1.49 -6.02 13.56
C LEU A 323 -0.87 -5.29 12.38
N ILE A 324 -1.23 -4.02 12.14
CA ILE A 324 -0.69 -3.23 11.02
C ILE A 324 0.81 -3.02 11.21
N LEU A 325 1.23 -2.57 12.39
CA LEU A 325 2.63 -2.31 12.70
C LEU A 325 3.46 -3.61 12.81
N ASP A 326 2.91 -4.67 13.42
CA ASP A 326 3.55 -5.98 13.49
C ASP A 326 3.73 -6.60 12.08
N ASN A 327 2.72 -6.47 11.20
CA ASN A 327 2.82 -6.93 9.80
C ASN A 327 3.85 -6.11 9.00
N ALA A 328 3.92 -4.79 9.20
CA ALA A 328 4.94 -3.96 8.56
C ALA A 328 6.36 -4.31 9.02
N LEU A 329 6.53 -4.65 10.30
CA LEU A 329 7.80 -5.10 10.85
C LEU A 329 8.20 -6.47 10.29
N LEU A 330 7.22 -7.38 10.17
CA LEU A 330 7.41 -8.70 9.58
C LEU A 330 7.85 -8.60 8.11
N ASP A 331 7.15 -7.79 7.30
CA ASP A 331 7.50 -7.52 5.90
C ASP A 331 8.92 -6.95 5.79
N MET A 332 9.28 -6.04 6.70
CA MET A 332 10.63 -5.47 6.75
C MET A 332 11.71 -6.53 6.97
N TYR A 333 11.54 -7.41 7.95
CA TYR A 333 12.54 -8.46 8.18
C TYR A 333 12.63 -9.46 7.03
N CYS A 334 11.51 -9.89 6.46
CA CYS A 334 11.47 -10.77 5.30
C CYS A 334 12.17 -10.15 4.08
N LYS A 335 11.83 -8.90 3.74
CA LYS A 335 12.39 -8.16 2.59
C LYS A 335 13.77 -7.57 2.83
N CYS A 336 14.33 -7.67 4.02
CA CYS A 336 15.74 -7.39 4.30
C CYS A 336 16.58 -8.68 4.44
N GLY A 337 15.97 -9.85 4.21
CA GLY A 337 16.65 -11.14 4.27
C GLY A 337 17.04 -11.58 5.68
N SER A 338 16.34 -11.13 6.74
CA SER A 338 16.54 -11.60 8.11
C SER A 338 15.38 -12.48 8.57
N LEU A 339 15.32 -13.71 8.05
CA LEU A 339 14.24 -14.64 8.41
C LEU A 339 14.24 -15.06 9.87
N LYS A 340 15.40 -15.08 10.54
CA LYS A 340 15.47 -15.36 11.98
C LYS A 340 14.70 -14.32 12.80
N ASP A 341 14.91 -13.04 12.47
CA ASP A 341 14.20 -11.93 13.13
C ASP A 341 12.71 -11.94 12.74
N ALA A 342 12.39 -12.22 11.47
CA ALA A 342 11.02 -12.34 10.99
C ALA A 342 10.25 -13.45 11.73
N ASN A 343 10.83 -14.64 11.86
CA ASN A 343 10.21 -15.77 12.55
C ASN A 343 10.02 -15.49 14.05
N SER A 344 10.99 -14.82 14.68
CA SER A 344 10.86 -14.36 16.07
C SER A 344 9.71 -13.36 16.23
N ALA A 345 9.62 -12.37 15.34
CA ALA A 345 8.52 -11.39 15.33
C ALA A 345 7.17 -12.10 15.14
N PHE A 346 7.05 -12.95 14.12
CA PHE A 346 5.84 -13.71 13.80
C PHE A 346 5.37 -14.60 14.96
N THR A 347 6.28 -15.35 15.58
CA THR A 347 5.94 -16.23 16.71
C THR A 347 5.43 -15.42 17.91
N ARG A 348 5.98 -14.22 18.14
CA ARG A 348 5.59 -13.33 19.23
C ARG A 348 4.27 -12.57 19.00
N MET A 349 3.68 -12.65 17.80
CA MET A 349 2.35 -12.07 17.53
C MET A 349 1.27 -12.89 18.24
N GLY A 350 0.48 -12.24 19.10
CA GLY A 350 -0.61 -12.88 19.83
C GLY A 350 -1.78 -13.29 18.95
N GLU A 351 -2.14 -12.43 18.00
CA GLU A 351 -3.10 -12.71 16.93
C GLU A 351 -2.38 -12.60 15.58
N LYS A 352 -2.81 -13.38 14.60
CA LYS A 352 -2.27 -13.39 13.24
C LYS A 352 -3.43 -13.33 12.27
N ASP A 353 -3.42 -12.34 11.39
CA ASP A 353 -4.42 -12.24 10.34
C ASP A 353 -3.89 -12.85 9.03
N VAL A 354 -4.73 -12.86 8.00
CA VAL A 354 -4.35 -13.35 6.66
C VAL A 354 -3.12 -12.63 6.12
N ILE A 355 -2.89 -11.36 6.50
CA ILE A 355 -1.74 -10.57 6.07
C ILE A 355 -0.47 -11.07 6.76
N SER A 356 -0.49 -11.34 8.06
CA SER A 356 0.64 -11.91 8.81
C SER A 356 1.11 -13.22 8.18
N TRP A 357 0.18 -14.15 7.95
CA TRP A 357 0.49 -15.45 7.35
C TRP A 357 1.02 -15.31 5.92
N SER A 358 0.35 -14.53 5.08
CA SER A 358 0.75 -14.33 3.68
C SER A 358 2.13 -13.69 3.57
N THR A 359 2.43 -12.70 4.42
CA THR A 359 3.73 -12.00 4.45
C THR A 359 4.85 -12.98 4.80
N MET A 360 4.65 -13.84 5.79
CA MET A 360 5.66 -14.83 6.19
C MET A 360 5.84 -15.93 5.13
N ILE A 361 4.76 -16.43 4.53
CA ILE A 361 4.81 -17.44 3.45
C ILE A 361 5.60 -16.91 2.25
N ILE A 362 5.27 -15.71 1.77
CA ILE A 362 5.99 -15.05 0.67
C ILE A 362 7.44 -14.77 1.07
N GLY A 363 7.66 -14.29 2.29
CA GLY A 363 8.99 -14.02 2.83
C GLY A 363 9.89 -15.25 2.82
N LEU A 364 9.38 -16.41 3.27
CA LEU A 364 10.11 -17.68 3.22
C LEU A 364 10.44 -18.08 1.78
N ALA A 365 9.46 -18.03 0.89
CA ALA A 365 9.62 -18.41 -0.51
C ALA A 365 10.65 -17.51 -1.25
N GLN A 366 10.57 -16.19 -1.05
CA GLN A 366 11.55 -15.21 -1.59
C GLN A 366 12.95 -15.36 -0.99
N ASN A 367 13.11 -16.08 0.11
CA ASN A 367 14.40 -16.34 0.72
C ASN A 367 14.95 -17.75 0.42
N GLY A 368 14.27 -18.51 -0.45
CA GLY A 368 14.67 -19.85 -0.87
C GLY A 368 14.14 -20.97 0.03
N PHE A 369 13.40 -20.67 1.08
CA PHE A 369 12.87 -21.64 2.04
C PHE A 369 11.48 -22.15 1.62
N SER A 370 11.35 -22.59 0.36
CA SER A 370 10.05 -22.95 -0.24
C SER A 370 9.30 -24.05 0.51
N ARG A 371 10.01 -25.08 1.02
CA ARG A 371 9.37 -26.17 1.78
C ARG A 371 8.78 -25.67 3.11
N GLU A 372 9.49 -24.78 3.79
CA GLU A 372 9.00 -24.15 5.02
C GLU A 372 7.80 -23.26 4.73
N ALA A 373 7.78 -22.57 3.58
CA ALA A 373 6.63 -21.77 3.14
C ALA A 373 5.36 -22.64 2.97
N LEU A 374 5.49 -23.83 2.36
CA LEU A 374 4.36 -24.77 2.21
C LEU A 374 3.90 -25.34 3.56
N GLN A 375 4.82 -25.69 4.45
CA GLN A 375 4.48 -26.13 5.82
C GLN A 375 3.73 -25.04 6.60
N LEU A 376 4.15 -23.78 6.43
CA LEU A 376 3.49 -22.65 7.06
C LEU A 376 2.10 -22.40 6.47
N PHE A 377 1.91 -22.63 5.17
CA PHE A 377 0.60 -22.58 4.53
C PHE A 377 -0.37 -23.65 5.06
N GLU A 378 0.11 -24.88 5.27
CA GLU A 378 -0.70 -25.91 5.94
C GLU A 378 -1.07 -25.52 7.38
N SER A 379 -0.12 -24.93 8.11
CA SER A 379 -0.36 -24.42 9.47
C SER A 379 -1.39 -23.28 9.48
N MET A 380 -1.36 -22.40 8.47
CA MET A 380 -2.36 -21.34 8.28
C MET A 380 -3.75 -21.94 8.08
N LYS A 381 -3.90 -22.95 7.22
CA LYS A 381 -5.18 -23.63 7.01
C LYS A 381 -5.66 -24.31 8.30
N ALA A 382 -4.77 -24.99 9.02
CA ALA A 382 -5.09 -25.64 10.30
C ALA A 382 -5.53 -24.64 11.39
N SER A 383 -5.03 -23.39 11.33
CA SER A 383 -5.48 -22.31 12.22
C SER A 383 -6.90 -21.78 11.92
N GLY A 384 -7.52 -22.22 10.82
CA GLY A 384 -8.82 -21.73 10.36
C GLY A 384 -8.76 -20.42 9.57
N THR A 385 -7.57 -19.85 9.36
CA THR A 385 -7.39 -18.64 8.55
C THR A 385 -7.53 -18.98 7.06
N LYS A 386 -8.48 -18.35 6.37
CA LYS A 386 -8.70 -18.59 4.94
C LYS A 386 -7.60 -17.94 4.10
N PRO A 387 -6.99 -18.66 3.15
CA PRO A 387 -6.09 -18.09 2.14
C PRO A 387 -6.77 -16.98 1.33
N ASN A 388 -6.01 -15.97 0.93
CA ASN A 388 -6.44 -14.97 -0.04
C ASN A 388 -5.59 -15.04 -1.32
N TYR A 389 -5.90 -14.14 -2.27
CA TYR A 389 -5.17 -13.99 -3.54
C TYR A 389 -3.64 -13.96 -3.35
N ILE A 390 -3.16 -13.19 -2.38
CA ILE A 390 -1.72 -13.02 -2.12
C ILE A 390 -1.12 -14.26 -1.46
N THR A 391 -1.87 -14.95 -0.59
CA THR A 391 -1.40 -16.19 0.04
C THR A 391 -1.07 -17.26 -1.00
N VAL A 392 -1.99 -17.50 -1.95
CA VAL A 392 -1.79 -18.55 -2.95
C VAL A 392 -0.69 -18.18 -3.95
N LEU A 393 -0.56 -16.90 -4.31
CA LEU A 393 0.58 -16.42 -5.09
C LEU A 393 1.92 -16.79 -4.43
N GLY A 394 2.04 -16.59 -3.11
CA GLY A 394 3.24 -16.99 -2.35
C GLY A 394 3.52 -18.50 -2.38
N VAL A 395 2.47 -19.31 -2.31
CA VAL A 395 2.54 -20.78 -2.41
C VAL A 395 3.00 -21.22 -3.81
N LEU A 396 2.41 -20.68 -4.88
CA LEU A 396 2.81 -21.00 -6.25
C LEU A 396 4.24 -20.54 -6.55
N PHE A 397 4.64 -19.37 -6.04
CA PHE A 397 6.02 -18.90 -6.12
C PHE A 397 6.98 -19.88 -5.42
N ALA A 398 6.62 -20.37 -4.23
CA ALA A 398 7.41 -21.39 -3.52
C ALA A 398 7.53 -22.69 -4.33
N CYS A 399 6.43 -23.18 -4.91
CA CYS A 399 6.42 -24.37 -5.77
C CYS A 399 7.31 -24.17 -7.00
N SER A 400 7.18 -23.03 -7.71
CA SER A 400 8.01 -22.70 -8.88
C SER A 400 9.49 -22.77 -8.56
N HIS A 401 9.91 -22.12 -7.48
CA HIS A 401 11.32 -22.05 -7.09
C HIS A 401 11.86 -23.29 -6.38
N ALA A 402 11.02 -24.30 -6.14
CA ALA A 402 11.43 -25.61 -5.63
C ALA A 402 11.23 -26.74 -6.66
N GLY A 403 10.71 -26.44 -7.85
CA GLY A 403 10.44 -27.44 -8.88
C GLY A 403 9.30 -28.39 -8.53
N LEU A 404 8.38 -28.00 -7.64
CA LEU A 404 7.27 -28.84 -7.17
C LEU A 404 6.07 -28.71 -8.12
N VAL A 405 6.18 -29.34 -9.28
CA VAL A 405 5.18 -29.22 -10.38
C VAL A 405 3.80 -29.70 -9.94
N GLU A 406 3.72 -30.86 -9.31
CA GLU A 406 2.47 -31.49 -8.88
C GLU A 406 1.75 -30.65 -7.82
N ASP A 407 2.48 -30.20 -6.79
CA ASP A 407 1.94 -29.31 -5.76
C ASP A 407 1.47 -27.98 -6.36
N GLY A 408 2.24 -27.38 -7.27
CA GLY A 408 1.87 -26.14 -7.94
C GLY A 408 0.57 -26.27 -8.74
N GLN A 409 0.42 -27.35 -9.52
CA GLN A 409 -0.82 -27.64 -10.25
C GLN A 409 -2.00 -27.87 -9.29
N PHE A 410 -1.78 -28.62 -8.20
CA PHE A 410 -2.80 -28.87 -7.19
C PHE A 410 -3.30 -27.56 -6.55
N TYR A 411 -2.39 -26.69 -6.10
CA TYR A 411 -2.77 -25.43 -5.47
C TYR A 411 -3.41 -24.46 -6.46
N PHE A 412 -2.93 -24.40 -7.71
CA PHE A 412 -3.52 -23.57 -8.75
C PHE A 412 -4.98 -23.96 -9.03
N GLN A 413 -5.28 -25.26 -9.16
CA GLN A 413 -6.65 -25.73 -9.32
C GLN A 413 -7.51 -25.50 -8.07
N SER A 414 -6.91 -25.63 -6.88
CA SER A 414 -7.58 -25.42 -5.60
C SER A 414 -8.00 -23.96 -5.38
N MET A 415 -7.37 -23.00 -6.07
CA MET A 415 -7.76 -21.57 -6.02
C MET A 415 -9.24 -21.38 -6.27
N ARG A 416 -9.73 -21.86 -7.42
CA ARG A 416 -11.14 -21.71 -7.80
C ARG A 416 -12.02 -22.70 -7.04
N LYS A 417 -11.61 -23.98 -6.99
CA LYS A 417 -12.42 -25.08 -6.46
C LYS A 417 -12.62 -25.03 -4.94
N CYS A 418 -11.57 -24.69 -4.19
CA CYS A 418 -11.57 -24.78 -2.73
C CYS A 418 -11.57 -23.41 -2.04
N PHE A 419 -10.93 -22.40 -2.65
CA PHE A 419 -10.77 -21.08 -2.01
C PHE A 419 -11.70 -20.00 -2.59
N GLY A 420 -12.34 -20.25 -3.74
CA GLY A 420 -13.19 -19.27 -4.41
C GLY A 420 -12.40 -18.04 -4.89
N ILE A 421 -11.14 -18.23 -5.27
CA ILE A 421 -10.24 -17.20 -5.78
C ILE A 421 -10.04 -17.44 -7.27
N ASP A 422 -10.36 -16.45 -8.09
CA ASP A 422 -10.05 -16.50 -9.52
C ASP A 422 -8.56 -16.22 -9.75
N PRO A 423 -7.86 -17.05 -10.55
CA PRO A 423 -6.46 -16.80 -10.91
C PRO A 423 -6.31 -15.49 -11.69
N GLY A 424 -5.37 -14.66 -11.27
CA GLY A 424 -4.95 -13.47 -12.02
C GLY A 424 -3.57 -13.65 -12.66
N ARG A 425 -3.11 -12.62 -13.37
CA ARG A 425 -1.87 -12.63 -14.17
C ARG A 425 -0.65 -13.13 -13.41
N GLU A 426 -0.49 -12.72 -12.15
CA GLU A 426 0.65 -13.10 -11.31
C GLU A 426 0.65 -14.60 -10.99
N HIS A 427 -0.52 -15.22 -10.83
CA HIS A 427 -0.64 -16.66 -10.58
C HIS A 427 -0.27 -17.48 -11.82
N TYR A 428 -0.77 -17.07 -12.98
CA TYR A 428 -0.37 -17.68 -14.26
C TYR A 428 1.13 -17.51 -14.51
N GLY A 429 1.69 -16.33 -14.21
CA GLY A 429 3.13 -16.08 -14.29
C GLY A 429 3.95 -17.06 -13.45
N CYS A 430 3.55 -17.35 -12.21
CA CYS A 430 4.21 -18.37 -11.38
C CYS A 430 4.07 -19.79 -11.96
N MET A 431 2.94 -20.14 -12.56
CA MET A 431 2.74 -21.45 -13.17
C MET A 431 3.54 -21.63 -14.46
N VAL A 432 3.62 -20.58 -15.29
CA VAL A 432 4.49 -20.55 -16.48
C VAL A 432 5.95 -20.66 -16.07
N ASP A 433 6.38 -19.98 -14.99
CA ASP A 433 7.72 -20.13 -14.43
C ASP A 433 7.99 -21.56 -13.97
N LEU A 434 7.05 -22.17 -13.22
CA LEU A 434 7.16 -23.54 -12.72
C LEU A 434 7.30 -24.56 -13.87
N LEU A 435 6.41 -24.50 -14.86
CA LEU A 435 6.43 -25.40 -16.02
C LEU A 435 7.67 -25.15 -16.89
N GLY A 436 8.03 -23.88 -17.09
CA GLY A 436 9.21 -23.48 -17.83
C GLY A 436 10.50 -24.02 -17.21
N ARG A 437 10.66 -23.91 -15.90
CA ARG A 437 11.82 -24.47 -15.18
C ARG A 437 11.88 -25.99 -15.25
N ALA A 438 10.72 -26.65 -15.20
CA ALA A 438 10.59 -28.10 -15.35
C ALA A 438 10.82 -28.60 -16.79
N GLY A 439 10.99 -27.70 -17.79
CA GLY A 439 11.18 -28.07 -19.19
C GLY A 439 9.88 -28.39 -19.94
N LYS A 440 8.73 -28.21 -19.30
CA LYS A 440 7.39 -28.46 -19.87
C LYS A 440 6.91 -27.24 -20.68
N LEU A 441 7.67 -26.86 -21.70
CA LEU A 441 7.44 -25.63 -22.47
C LEU A 441 6.08 -25.62 -23.19
N ASP A 442 5.65 -26.76 -23.73
CA ASP A 442 4.36 -26.85 -24.43
C ASP A 442 3.17 -26.66 -23.47
N GLU A 443 3.23 -27.26 -22.28
CA GLU A 443 2.24 -27.03 -21.21
C GLU A 443 2.21 -25.55 -20.79
N ALA A 444 3.38 -24.89 -20.71
CA ALA A 444 3.47 -23.48 -20.37
C ALA A 444 2.83 -22.57 -21.43
N VAL A 445 3.02 -22.87 -22.72
CA VAL A 445 2.39 -22.13 -23.83
C VAL A 445 0.88 -22.33 -23.84
N ASN A 446 0.42 -23.57 -23.69
CA ASN A 446 -1.01 -23.87 -23.60
C ASN A 446 -1.66 -23.11 -22.45
N LEU A 447 -1.00 -23.07 -21.28
CA LEU A 447 -1.50 -22.32 -20.13
C LEU A 447 -1.64 -20.82 -20.41
N ILE A 448 -0.70 -20.21 -21.17
CA ILE A 448 -0.79 -18.80 -21.56
C ILE A 448 -2.01 -18.56 -22.47
N HIS A 449 -2.31 -19.49 -23.38
CA HIS A 449 -3.47 -19.40 -24.26
C HIS A 449 -4.81 -19.62 -23.54
N GLU A 450 -4.81 -20.36 -22.43
CA GLU A 450 -5.98 -20.59 -21.57
C GLU A 450 -6.24 -19.47 -20.55
N MET A 451 -5.38 -18.46 -20.48
CA MET A 451 -5.54 -17.35 -19.54
C MET A 451 -6.86 -16.61 -19.76
N GLU A 452 -7.64 -16.42 -18.69
CA GLU A 452 -8.85 -15.59 -18.70
C GLU A 452 -8.53 -14.07 -18.77
N CYS A 453 -7.24 -13.72 -18.82
CA CYS A 453 -6.74 -12.34 -18.87
C CYS A 453 -5.61 -12.19 -19.89
N GLU A 454 -5.38 -10.97 -20.39
CA GLU A 454 -4.31 -10.72 -21.35
C GLU A 454 -2.92 -10.99 -20.72
N PRO A 455 -2.08 -11.81 -21.39
CA PRO A 455 -0.72 -12.04 -20.94
C PRO A 455 0.10 -10.74 -20.96
N ASP A 456 0.79 -10.45 -19.87
CA ASP A 456 1.69 -9.31 -19.77
C ASP A 456 3.12 -9.64 -20.21
N ALA A 457 3.96 -8.60 -20.32
CA ALA A 457 5.36 -8.77 -20.69
C ALA A 457 6.14 -9.64 -19.68
N VAL A 458 5.73 -9.69 -18.41
CA VAL A 458 6.39 -10.51 -17.38
C VAL A 458 6.18 -11.99 -17.68
N THR A 459 4.95 -12.41 -17.97
CA THR A 459 4.61 -13.79 -18.34
C THR A 459 5.44 -14.26 -19.54
N TRP A 460 5.55 -13.44 -20.59
CA TRP A 460 6.37 -13.77 -21.76
C TRP A 460 7.87 -13.75 -21.48
N ARG A 461 8.38 -12.83 -20.64
CA ARG A 461 9.80 -12.81 -20.21
C ARG A 461 10.17 -14.07 -19.44
N THR A 462 9.26 -14.56 -18.59
CA THR A 462 9.43 -15.83 -17.87
C THR A 462 9.58 -17.00 -18.84
N LEU A 463 8.68 -17.11 -19.82
CA LEU A 463 8.76 -18.15 -20.85
C LEU A 463 10.04 -18.02 -21.71
N LEU A 464 10.42 -16.81 -22.11
CA LEU A 464 11.67 -16.54 -22.83
C LEU A 464 12.90 -17.03 -22.05
N GLY A 465 12.92 -16.77 -20.74
CA GLY A 465 13.95 -17.25 -19.83
C GLY A 465 14.05 -18.78 -19.81
N ALA A 466 12.91 -19.47 -19.71
CA ALA A 466 12.84 -20.93 -19.74
C ALA A 466 13.30 -21.50 -21.10
N CYS A 467 12.87 -20.90 -22.21
CA CYS A 467 13.29 -21.32 -23.55
C CYS A 467 14.79 -21.21 -23.75
N ARG A 468 15.43 -20.18 -23.18
CA ARG A 468 16.89 -20.02 -23.20
C ARG A 468 17.60 -21.14 -22.43
N VAL A 469 17.08 -21.52 -21.26
CA VAL A 469 17.66 -22.61 -20.43
C VAL A 469 17.53 -23.95 -21.15
N HIS A 470 16.37 -24.24 -21.73
CA HIS A 470 16.07 -25.50 -22.42
C HIS A 470 16.43 -25.49 -23.91
N ARG A 471 17.11 -24.43 -24.39
CA ARG A 471 17.60 -24.27 -25.76
C ARG A 471 16.52 -24.39 -26.85
N ASN A 472 15.28 -24.02 -26.55
CA ASN A 472 14.19 -23.96 -27.54
C ASN A 472 14.20 -22.58 -28.24
N THR A 473 14.88 -22.50 -29.39
CA THR A 473 15.11 -21.25 -30.11
C THR A 473 13.85 -20.65 -30.71
N ASP A 474 12.97 -21.47 -31.27
CA ASP A 474 11.79 -20.99 -31.99
C ASP A 474 10.79 -20.34 -31.03
N LEU A 475 10.53 -21.01 -29.90
CA LEU A 475 9.65 -20.47 -28.86
C LEU A 475 10.26 -19.25 -28.17
N ALA A 476 11.59 -19.19 -28.03
CA ALA A 476 12.27 -18.01 -27.53
C ALA A 476 12.09 -16.80 -28.46
N ILE A 477 12.24 -16.98 -29.77
CA ILE A 477 12.01 -15.90 -30.75
C ILE A 477 10.55 -15.43 -30.72
N TYR A 478 9.60 -16.37 -30.65
CA TYR A 478 8.18 -16.05 -30.52
C TYR A 478 7.90 -15.22 -29.24
N SER A 479 8.38 -15.69 -28.09
CA SER A 479 8.20 -14.99 -26.80
C SER A 479 8.82 -13.59 -26.82
N ALA A 480 10.03 -13.44 -27.39
CA ALA A 480 10.69 -12.15 -27.53
C ALA A 480 9.87 -11.17 -28.38
N LYS A 481 9.25 -11.62 -29.48
CA LYS A 481 8.37 -10.79 -30.30
C LYS A 481 7.13 -10.33 -29.54
N GLN A 482 6.51 -11.22 -28.74
CA GLN A 482 5.36 -10.84 -27.92
C GLN A 482 5.73 -9.76 -26.88
N ILE A 483 6.90 -9.88 -26.24
CA ILE A 483 7.38 -8.85 -25.30
C ILE A 483 7.59 -7.52 -26.01
N LEU A 484 8.24 -7.50 -27.18
CA LEU A 484 8.50 -6.26 -27.92
C LEU A 484 7.24 -5.61 -28.49
N ASN A 485 6.18 -6.38 -28.75
CA ASN A 485 4.86 -5.84 -29.10
C ASN A 485 4.20 -5.12 -27.92
N LEU A 486 4.36 -5.64 -26.70
CA LEU A 486 3.83 -5.04 -25.47
C LEU A 486 4.70 -3.88 -24.97
N GLU A 487 6.02 -4.04 -25.03
CA GLU A 487 7.05 -3.14 -24.53
C GLU A 487 8.17 -2.99 -25.55
N SER A 488 7.99 -2.07 -26.50
CA SER A 488 8.94 -1.85 -27.59
C SER A 488 10.36 -1.49 -27.15
N LYS A 489 10.55 -0.95 -25.94
CA LYS A 489 11.84 -0.46 -25.44
C LYS A 489 12.53 -1.39 -24.42
N ASP A 490 12.10 -2.64 -24.28
CA ASP A 490 12.69 -3.59 -23.33
C ASP A 490 14.11 -4.03 -23.77
N ALA A 491 15.13 -3.42 -23.14
CA ALA A 491 16.54 -3.68 -23.45
C ALA A 491 16.95 -5.14 -23.22
N GLY A 492 16.40 -5.78 -22.19
CA GLY A 492 16.72 -7.16 -21.83
C GLY A 492 16.34 -8.14 -22.93
N THR A 493 15.14 -7.97 -23.51
CA THR A 493 14.62 -8.83 -24.58
C THR A 493 15.45 -8.70 -25.85
N TYR A 494 15.84 -7.48 -26.25
CA TYR A 494 16.73 -7.30 -27.39
C TYR A 494 18.09 -7.97 -27.18
N VAL A 495 18.68 -7.85 -25.99
CA VAL A 495 19.96 -8.52 -25.67
C VAL A 495 19.80 -10.05 -25.76
N ILE A 496 18.74 -10.61 -25.18
CA ILE A 496 18.48 -12.06 -25.24
C ILE A 496 18.26 -12.51 -26.70
N LEU A 497 17.46 -11.78 -27.48
CA LEU A 497 17.18 -12.09 -28.88
C LEU A 497 18.46 -12.03 -29.74
N SER A 498 19.28 -11.00 -29.55
CA SER A 498 20.60 -10.89 -30.20
C SER A 498 21.49 -12.09 -29.87
N ASN A 499 21.49 -12.56 -28.62
CA ASN A 499 22.28 -13.72 -28.23
C ASN A 499 21.76 -15.03 -28.84
N ILE A 500 20.43 -15.19 -28.93
CA ILE A 500 19.81 -16.35 -29.58
C ILE A 500 20.22 -16.40 -31.06
N TYR A 501 20.13 -15.27 -31.78
CA TYR A 501 20.55 -15.21 -33.18
C TYR A 501 22.05 -15.45 -33.36
N ALA A 502 22.90 -14.92 -32.48
CA ALA A 502 24.34 -15.18 -32.52
C ALA A 502 24.66 -16.67 -32.33
N ASN A 503 24.03 -17.33 -31.35
CA ASN A 503 24.21 -18.77 -31.12
C ASN A 503 23.73 -19.63 -32.30
N SER A 504 22.72 -19.15 -33.05
CA SER A 504 22.25 -19.77 -34.28
C SER A 504 23.02 -19.33 -35.54
N GLN A 505 24.16 -18.61 -35.38
CA GLN A 505 25.00 -18.08 -36.48
C GLN A 505 24.27 -17.13 -37.46
N ARG A 506 23.17 -16.52 -37.02
CA ARG A 506 22.35 -15.58 -37.80
C ARG A 506 22.83 -14.14 -37.61
N TRP A 507 24.02 -13.83 -38.10
CA TRP A 507 24.68 -12.54 -37.87
C TRP A 507 23.95 -11.33 -38.49
N GLU A 508 23.20 -11.53 -39.57
CA GLU A 508 22.36 -10.48 -40.16
C GLU A 508 21.25 -10.04 -39.20
N ASP A 509 20.58 -11.00 -38.55
CA ASP A 509 19.54 -10.70 -37.57
C ASP A 509 20.13 -10.04 -36.30
N VAL A 510 21.34 -10.44 -35.89
CA VAL A 510 22.08 -9.76 -34.80
C VAL A 510 22.32 -8.29 -35.16
N ALA A 511 22.80 -8.02 -36.38
CA ALA A 511 23.05 -6.67 -36.84
C ALA A 511 21.74 -5.85 -36.91
N GLN A 512 20.63 -6.48 -37.34
CA GLN A 512 19.32 -5.85 -37.37
C GLN A 512 18.80 -5.53 -35.97
N VAL A 513 18.88 -6.45 -35.01
CA VAL A 513 18.48 -6.21 -33.61
C VAL A 513 19.29 -5.06 -33.01
N ARG A 514 20.62 -5.06 -33.18
CA ARG A 514 21.49 -3.97 -32.69
C ARG A 514 21.17 -2.63 -33.36
N ARG A 515 20.76 -2.63 -34.63
CA ARG A 515 20.31 -1.41 -35.34
C ARG A 515 19.03 -0.87 -34.73
N VAL A 516 18.00 -1.71 -34.56
CA VAL A 516 16.72 -1.33 -33.94
C VAL A 516 16.92 -0.77 -32.53
N MET A 517 17.79 -1.40 -31.72
CA MET A 517 18.13 -0.87 -30.39
C MET A 517 18.69 0.55 -30.45
N ARG A 518 19.59 0.84 -31.40
CA ARG A 518 20.17 2.18 -31.57
C ARG A 518 19.11 3.20 -32.03
N ASP A 519 18.31 2.83 -33.02
CA ASP A 519 17.29 3.70 -33.60
C ASP A 519 16.20 4.08 -32.58
N GLN A 520 15.90 3.17 -31.65
CA GLN A 520 14.94 3.42 -30.55
C GLN A 520 15.58 4.00 -29.28
N GLY A 521 16.90 4.21 -29.26
CA GLY A 521 17.63 4.73 -28.10
C GLY A 521 17.70 3.77 -26.90
N VAL A 522 17.50 2.47 -27.13
CA VAL A 522 17.50 1.44 -26.08
C VAL A 522 18.95 1.10 -25.70
N ARG A 523 19.28 1.22 -24.42
CA ARG A 523 20.62 0.92 -23.88
C ARG A 523 20.56 -0.23 -22.88
N LYS A 524 21.58 -1.08 -22.91
CA LYS A 524 21.76 -2.16 -21.93
C LYS A 524 22.11 -1.54 -20.57
N GLU A 525 21.37 -1.90 -19.54
CA GLU A 525 21.73 -1.53 -18.16
C GLU A 525 22.96 -2.31 -17.69
N PRO A 526 23.95 -1.65 -17.09
CA PRO A 526 25.09 -2.33 -16.50
C PRO A 526 24.67 -3.09 -15.24
N GLY A 527 25.33 -4.23 -15.00
CA GLY A 527 25.21 -4.94 -13.73
C GLY A 527 25.86 -4.12 -12.62
N CYS A 528 25.12 -3.88 -11.55
CA CYS A 528 25.58 -3.14 -10.38
C CYS A 528 25.26 -3.91 -9.10
N SER A 529 26.20 -3.86 -8.15
CA SER A 529 26.07 -4.47 -6.84
C SER A 529 26.33 -3.44 -5.74
N TRP A 530 25.49 -3.44 -4.71
CA TRP A 530 25.57 -2.52 -3.59
C TRP A 530 25.79 -3.26 -2.28
N ILE A 531 26.60 -2.68 -1.40
CA ILE A 531 26.86 -3.17 -0.04
C ILE A 531 26.88 -1.99 0.94
N GLU A 532 26.26 -2.16 2.10
CA GLU A 532 26.32 -1.18 3.19
C GLU A 532 27.47 -1.54 4.15
N VAL A 533 28.43 -0.64 4.29
CA VAL A 533 29.55 -0.75 5.24
C VAL A 533 29.65 0.56 6.01
N ASN A 534 29.74 0.49 7.34
CA ASN A 534 29.89 1.68 8.19
C ASN A 534 28.84 2.79 7.95
N LYS A 535 27.59 2.41 7.64
CA LYS A 535 26.46 3.32 7.31
C LYS A 535 26.62 4.08 5.99
N GLN A 536 27.52 3.64 5.11
CA GLN A 536 27.69 4.15 3.76
C GLN A 536 27.37 3.04 2.76
N ILE A 537 26.71 3.40 1.67
CA ILE A 537 26.40 2.48 0.57
C ILE A 537 27.54 2.58 -0.45
N HIS A 538 28.19 1.46 -0.72
CA HIS A 538 29.22 1.34 -1.74
C HIS A 538 28.63 0.61 -2.95
N ALA A 539 28.78 1.19 -4.14
CA ALA A 539 28.31 0.64 -5.40
C ALA A 539 29.49 0.15 -6.23
N PHE A 540 29.33 -1.01 -6.87
CA PHE A 540 30.32 -1.61 -7.75
C PHE A 540 29.69 -1.88 -9.12
N ILE A 541 30.34 -1.41 -10.17
CA ILE A 541 29.95 -1.62 -11.57
C ILE A 541 31.17 -2.20 -12.30
N LEU A 542 30.94 -3.12 -13.22
CA LEU A 542 32.01 -3.72 -14.03
C LEU A 542 32.80 -2.63 -14.77
N GLY A 543 34.12 -2.62 -14.59
CA GLY A 543 35.03 -1.65 -15.23
C GLY A 543 35.09 -0.27 -14.55
N ASP A 544 34.33 -0.04 -13.48
CA ASP A 544 34.42 1.20 -12.71
C ASP A 544 35.61 1.16 -11.74
N MET A 545 36.45 2.18 -11.84
CA MET A 545 37.65 2.37 -11.00
C MET A 545 37.49 3.53 -10.00
N SER A 546 36.28 4.08 -9.87
CA SER A 546 35.99 5.24 -9.01
C SER A 546 36.12 4.95 -7.50
N HIS A 547 36.01 3.68 -7.10
CA HIS A 547 36.05 3.32 -5.69
C HIS A 547 37.46 3.52 -5.10
N PRO A 548 37.63 4.25 -3.97
CA PRO A 548 38.96 4.59 -3.43
C PRO A 548 39.86 3.39 -3.09
N GLN A 549 39.28 2.22 -2.87
CA GLN A 549 40.00 0.99 -2.51
C GLN A 549 39.99 -0.07 -3.62
N ILE A 550 39.66 0.29 -4.86
CA ILE A 550 39.45 -0.68 -5.95
C ILE A 550 40.69 -1.56 -6.21
N GLU A 551 41.89 -0.99 -6.14
CA GLU A 551 43.14 -1.74 -6.34
C GLU A 551 43.34 -2.83 -5.28
N ALA A 552 43.11 -2.48 -4.00
CA ALA A 552 43.20 -3.43 -2.90
C ALA A 552 42.12 -4.52 -3.00
N ILE A 553 40.89 -4.15 -3.42
CA ILE A 553 39.80 -5.11 -3.64
C ILE A 553 40.16 -6.09 -4.75
N ASN A 554 40.68 -5.62 -5.89
CA ASN A 554 41.09 -6.47 -7.00
C ASN A 554 42.25 -7.40 -6.62
N MET A 555 43.21 -6.90 -5.83
CA MET A 555 44.31 -7.73 -5.33
C MET A 555 43.81 -8.88 -4.44
N GLU A 556 42.93 -8.59 -3.48
CA GLU A 556 42.32 -9.60 -2.61
C GLU A 556 41.43 -10.58 -3.39
N LEU A 557 40.65 -10.08 -4.34
CA LEU A 557 39.82 -10.90 -5.22
C LEU A 557 40.67 -11.93 -5.98
N ASN A 558 41.79 -11.51 -6.56
CA ASN A 558 42.70 -12.40 -7.27
C ASN A 558 43.32 -13.46 -6.35
N GLN A 559 43.65 -13.11 -5.10
CA GLN A 559 44.12 -14.08 -4.11
C GLN A 559 43.04 -15.10 -3.74
N LEU A 560 41.80 -14.65 -3.52
CA LEU A 560 40.68 -15.52 -3.20
C LEU A 560 40.33 -16.45 -4.37
N ILE A 561 40.34 -15.96 -5.61
CA ILE A 561 40.12 -16.81 -6.80
C ILE A 561 41.18 -17.91 -6.89
N ARG A 562 42.47 -17.61 -6.63
CA ARG A 562 43.53 -18.63 -6.63
C ARG A 562 43.26 -19.73 -5.58
N ARG A 563 42.95 -19.33 -4.35
CA ARG A 563 42.60 -20.27 -3.26
C ARG A 563 41.35 -21.09 -3.58
N LEU A 564 40.36 -20.49 -4.25
CA LEU A 564 39.17 -21.20 -4.67
C LEU A 564 39.43 -22.19 -5.82
N LYS A 565 40.32 -21.85 -6.76
CA LYS A 565 40.74 -22.77 -7.84
C LYS A 565 41.38 -24.04 -7.26
N GLU A 566 42.17 -23.93 -6.18
CA GLU A 566 42.71 -25.09 -5.45
C GLU A 566 41.62 -25.99 -4.83
N LEU A 567 40.45 -25.41 -4.52
CA LEU A 567 39.28 -26.12 -4.00
C LEU A 567 38.32 -26.62 -5.11
N GLY A 568 38.72 -26.52 -6.39
CA GLY A 568 37.95 -26.99 -7.53
C GLY A 568 36.98 -25.96 -8.14
N TYR A 569 37.16 -24.66 -7.86
CA TYR A 569 36.42 -23.62 -8.56
C TYR A 569 36.90 -23.49 -10.02
N VAL A 570 35.98 -23.73 -10.96
CA VAL A 570 36.20 -23.51 -12.39
C VAL A 570 35.24 -22.42 -12.86
N PRO A 571 35.73 -21.30 -13.41
CA PRO A 571 34.87 -20.27 -13.97
C PRO A 571 34.00 -20.83 -15.10
N ASP A 572 32.69 -20.63 -15.00
CA ASP A 572 31.77 -21.09 -16.03
C ASP A 572 31.70 -20.06 -17.17
N THR A 573 32.42 -20.36 -18.25
CA THR A 573 32.55 -19.48 -19.43
C THR A 573 31.31 -19.44 -20.32
N ASP A 574 30.32 -20.31 -20.10
CA ASP A 574 29.04 -20.28 -20.82
C ASP A 574 28.24 -19.00 -20.50
N PHE A 575 28.57 -18.32 -19.39
CA PHE A 575 27.94 -17.07 -18.97
C PHE A 575 28.57 -15.80 -19.56
N VAL A 576 29.63 -15.92 -20.38
CA VAL A 576 30.27 -14.77 -21.02
C VAL A 576 29.65 -14.51 -22.38
N LEU A 577 29.14 -13.29 -22.56
CA LEU A 577 28.59 -12.83 -23.84
C LEU A 577 29.72 -12.72 -24.89
N GLN A 578 29.46 -13.23 -26.09
CA GLN A 578 30.47 -13.38 -27.14
C GLN A 578 30.88 -12.05 -27.78
N ASP A 579 32.18 -11.76 -27.71
CA ASP A 579 33.10 -11.17 -28.73
C ASP A 579 34.57 -11.28 -28.23
N LEU A 580 34.86 -12.24 -27.32
CA LEU A 580 36.13 -12.37 -26.58
C LEU A 580 36.68 -13.80 -26.69
N GLU A 581 37.99 -13.96 -26.85
CA GLU A 581 38.68 -15.27 -26.84
C GLU A 581 38.82 -15.82 -25.40
N GLY A 582 39.08 -17.13 -25.24
CA GLY A 582 38.94 -17.88 -23.97
C GLY A 582 39.46 -17.19 -22.70
N GLU A 583 40.72 -16.75 -22.67
CA GLU A 583 41.30 -16.09 -21.48
C GLU A 583 40.61 -14.74 -21.17
N GLN A 584 40.19 -13.99 -22.19
CA GLN A 584 39.46 -12.73 -22.03
C GLN A 584 38.04 -12.95 -21.48
N LYS A 585 37.46 -14.15 -21.71
CA LYS A 585 36.18 -14.53 -21.12
C LYS A 585 36.31 -14.77 -19.61
N GLU A 586 37.33 -15.52 -19.19
CA GLU A 586 37.60 -15.73 -17.76
C GLU A 586 37.92 -14.43 -17.02
N ASP A 587 38.69 -13.53 -17.64
CA ASP A 587 39.03 -12.21 -17.09
C ASP A 587 37.82 -11.27 -16.97
N SER A 588 36.84 -11.40 -17.89
CA SER A 588 35.58 -10.67 -17.77
C SER A 588 34.71 -11.19 -16.61
N LEU A 589 34.78 -12.48 -16.27
CA LEU A 589 34.02 -13.10 -15.17
C LEU A 589 34.63 -12.83 -13.80
N SER A 590 35.96 -12.69 -13.73
CA SER A 590 36.67 -12.51 -12.46
C SER A 590 36.25 -11.21 -11.77
N HIS A 591 35.98 -10.14 -12.53
CA HIS A 591 35.69 -8.80 -12.01
C HIS A 591 34.19 -8.44 -11.95
N HIS A 592 33.29 -9.42 -11.91
CA HIS A 592 31.86 -9.15 -11.74
C HIS A 592 31.57 -8.32 -10.47
N SER A 593 30.59 -7.42 -10.55
CA SER A 593 30.25 -6.49 -9.47
C SER A 593 29.92 -7.20 -8.16
N GLU A 594 29.32 -8.39 -8.22
CA GLU A 594 29.04 -9.22 -7.04
C GLU A 594 30.32 -9.61 -6.31
N LYS A 595 31.34 -10.08 -7.04
CA LYS A 595 32.60 -10.54 -6.46
C LYS A 595 33.32 -9.38 -5.79
N LEU A 596 33.38 -8.21 -6.45
CA LEU A 596 33.96 -6.99 -5.88
C LEU A 596 33.25 -6.58 -4.58
N ALA A 597 31.91 -6.59 -4.57
CA ALA A 597 31.13 -6.28 -3.38
C ALA A 597 31.33 -7.29 -2.24
N ILE A 598 31.43 -8.59 -2.55
CA ILE A 598 31.74 -9.63 -1.56
C ILE A 598 33.12 -9.40 -0.94
N VAL A 599 34.14 -9.18 -1.77
CA VAL A 599 35.51 -8.99 -1.32
C VAL A 599 35.65 -7.73 -0.48
N PHE A 600 35.03 -6.63 -0.89
CA PHE A 600 34.98 -5.42 -0.06
C PHE A 600 34.30 -5.69 1.29
N GLY A 601 33.18 -6.42 1.30
CA GLY A 601 32.54 -6.87 2.53
C GLY A 601 33.45 -7.74 3.40
N MET A 602 34.27 -8.60 2.79
CA MET A 602 35.25 -9.43 3.49
C MET A 602 36.32 -8.59 4.19
N MET A 603 36.85 -7.59 3.49
CA MET A 603 37.91 -6.71 3.97
C MET A 603 37.43 -5.76 5.07
N SER A 604 36.21 -5.23 4.96
CA SER A 604 35.75 -4.13 5.81
C SER A 604 34.86 -4.54 6.98
N LEU A 605 34.22 -5.71 6.94
CA LEU A 605 33.32 -6.16 8.00
C LEU A 605 33.98 -7.24 8.88
N SER A 606 33.73 -7.20 10.19
CA SER A 606 34.20 -8.24 11.13
C SER A 606 33.74 -9.64 10.73
N ARG A 607 34.56 -10.67 11.00
CA ARG A 607 34.32 -12.06 10.54
C ARG A 607 32.93 -12.62 10.90
N GLU A 608 32.38 -12.23 12.04
CA GLU A 608 31.05 -12.68 12.50
C GLU A 608 29.88 -12.03 11.73
N LYS A 609 30.09 -10.85 11.11
CA LYS A 609 29.03 -10.15 10.38
C LYS A 609 28.78 -10.82 9.04
N THR A 610 27.52 -11.13 8.78
CA THR A 610 27.01 -11.56 7.47
C THR A 610 27.20 -10.47 6.43
N ILE A 611 27.76 -10.83 5.27
CA ILE A 611 27.90 -9.93 4.12
C ILE A 611 26.55 -9.90 3.40
N ARG A 612 26.01 -8.70 3.15
CA ARG A 612 24.72 -8.49 2.50
C ARG A 612 24.90 -7.64 1.25
N ILE A 613 24.50 -8.17 0.11
CA ILE A 613 24.67 -7.52 -1.19
C ILE A 613 23.32 -7.44 -1.89
N ARG A 614 23.06 -6.30 -2.51
CA ARG A 614 21.93 -6.11 -3.44
C ARG A 614 22.46 -6.06 -4.87
N LYS A 615 21.74 -6.66 -5.80
CA LYS A 615 22.04 -6.64 -7.24
C LYS A 615 20.80 -6.21 -8.04
N ASN A 616 20.99 -5.43 -9.10
CA ASN A 616 19.92 -4.99 -10.00
C ASN A 616 19.56 -6.01 -11.08
N LEU A 617 20.45 -6.94 -11.38
CA LEU A 617 20.24 -8.04 -12.32
C LEU A 617 20.24 -9.37 -11.57
N ARG A 618 19.69 -10.41 -12.20
CA ARG A 618 19.79 -11.78 -11.68
C ARG A 618 21.26 -12.19 -11.55
N ILE A 619 21.62 -12.86 -10.44
CA ILE A 619 22.99 -13.36 -10.23
C ILE A 619 23.36 -14.36 -11.35
N CYS A 620 24.62 -14.41 -11.81
CA CYS A 620 25.03 -15.44 -12.78
C CYS A 620 25.50 -16.73 -12.11
N GLY A 621 25.58 -17.83 -12.88
CA GLY A 621 25.94 -19.16 -12.36
C GLY A 621 27.31 -19.17 -11.69
N ASP A 622 28.27 -18.53 -12.34
CA ASP A 622 29.63 -18.37 -11.85
C ASP A 622 29.70 -17.59 -10.52
N CYS A 623 29.02 -16.44 -10.40
CA CYS A 623 28.98 -15.67 -9.15
C CYS A 623 28.26 -16.41 -8.03
N HIS A 624 27.22 -17.17 -8.36
CA HIS A 624 26.52 -18.02 -7.39
C HIS A 624 27.45 -19.13 -6.86
N LEU A 625 28.18 -19.81 -7.75
CA LEU A 625 29.16 -20.83 -7.37
C LEU A 625 30.31 -20.24 -6.54
N PHE A 626 30.85 -19.10 -6.96
CA PHE A 626 31.89 -18.37 -6.24
C PHE A 626 31.44 -18.04 -4.81
N ALA A 627 30.25 -17.42 -4.64
CA ALA A 627 29.72 -17.08 -3.32
C ALA A 627 29.50 -18.33 -2.44
N LYS A 628 29.02 -19.44 -3.04
CA LYS A 628 28.82 -20.71 -2.36
C LYS A 628 30.12 -21.30 -1.82
N LEU A 629 31.16 -21.39 -2.66
CA LEU A 629 32.47 -21.93 -2.27
C LEU A 629 33.19 -21.01 -1.30
N LEU A 630 33.10 -19.69 -1.49
CA LEU A 630 33.71 -18.71 -0.61
C LEU A 630 33.08 -18.74 0.79
N ALA A 631 31.75 -18.85 0.89
CA ALA A 631 31.05 -19.00 2.16
C ALA A 631 31.50 -20.26 2.94
N LYS A 632 31.83 -21.34 2.21
CA LYS A 632 32.41 -22.57 2.80
C LYS A 632 33.84 -22.34 3.28
N MET A 633 34.70 -21.78 2.42
CA MET A 633 36.12 -21.59 2.68
C MET A 633 36.38 -20.64 3.86
N GLU A 634 35.61 -19.56 3.95
CA GLU A 634 35.79 -18.52 4.97
C GLU A 634 34.87 -18.70 6.18
N HIS A 635 34.08 -19.78 6.22
CA HIS A 635 33.09 -20.06 7.28
C HIS A 635 32.18 -18.86 7.59
N ARG A 636 31.75 -18.15 6.54
CA ARG A 636 31.05 -16.87 6.67
C ARG A 636 29.77 -16.85 5.84
N ASN A 637 28.71 -16.35 6.44
CA ASN A 637 27.43 -16.21 5.76
C ASN A 637 27.46 -15.04 4.77
N ILE A 638 27.03 -15.30 3.54
CA ILE A 638 26.87 -14.31 2.48
C ILE A 638 25.41 -14.34 2.04
N VAL A 639 24.79 -13.18 1.92
CA VAL A 639 23.40 -13.03 1.48
C VAL A 639 23.37 -12.10 0.29
N ILE A 640 22.89 -12.59 -0.85
CA ILE A 640 22.77 -11.80 -2.07
C ILE A 640 21.30 -11.71 -2.45
N ARG A 641 20.78 -10.48 -2.55
CA ARG A 641 19.45 -10.19 -3.08
C ARG A 641 19.57 -9.83 -4.56
N ASP A 642 18.94 -10.61 -5.42
CA ASP A 642 18.70 -10.24 -6.82
C ASP A 642 17.25 -9.71 -7.01
N PRO A 643 16.82 -9.32 -8.22
CA PRO A 643 15.47 -8.81 -8.45
C PRO A 643 14.34 -9.79 -8.14
N VAL A 644 14.64 -11.10 -8.15
CA VAL A 644 13.64 -12.17 -7.98
C VAL A 644 13.60 -12.63 -6.52
N ARG A 645 14.77 -12.85 -5.91
CA ARG A 645 14.87 -13.48 -4.58
C ARG A 645 16.19 -13.23 -3.85
N TYR A 646 16.24 -13.75 -2.64
CA TYR A 646 17.44 -13.85 -1.81
C TYR A 646 18.12 -15.22 -1.96
N HIS A 647 19.44 -15.18 -1.98
CA HIS A 647 20.32 -16.34 -1.94
C HIS A 647 21.12 -16.27 -0.65
N HIS A 648 20.89 -17.24 0.26
CA HIS A 648 21.63 -17.35 1.52
C HIS A 648 22.69 -18.42 1.38
N PHE A 649 23.95 -18.01 1.30
CA PHE A 649 25.10 -18.89 1.21
C PHE A 649 25.67 -19.15 2.60
N SER A 650 25.69 -20.42 3.00
CA SER A 650 26.26 -20.88 4.26
C SER A 650 26.83 -22.27 4.06
N SER A 651 28.06 -22.49 4.54
CA SER A 651 28.69 -23.83 4.59
C SER A 651 28.70 -24.58 3.24
N GLY A 652 28.82 -23.86 2.12
CA GLY A 652 28.85 -24.46 0.78
C GLY A 652 27.49 -24.83 0.20
N VAL A 653 26.39 -24.37 0.81
CA VAL A 653 25.02 -24.55 0.32
C VAL A 653 24.39 -23.18 0.14
N CYS A 654 23.51 -23.06 -0.86
CA CYS A 654 22.63 -21.91 -1.01
C CYS A 654 21.21 -22.31 -0.59
N SER A 655 20.46 -21.40 0.07
CA SER A 655 19.06 -21.65 0.48
C SER A 655 18.16 -22.10 -0.66
N CYS A 656 18.54 -21.83 -1.91
CA CYS A 656 17.76 -22.25 -3.05
C CYS A 656 17.98 -23.69 -3.56
N GLY A 657 18.91 -24.44 -2.99
CA GLY A 657 19.23 -25.79 -3.47
C GLY A 657 19.73 -25.85 -4.92
N ASP A 658 20.40 -24.78 -5.39
CA ASP A 658 20.90 -24.63 -6.76
C ASP A 658 19.79 -24.65 -7.85
N TYR A 659 18.52 -24.43 -7.48
CA TYR A 659 17.38 -24.31 -8.39
C TYR A 659 16.87 -22.85 -8.41
N TRP A 660 17.41 -21.98 -9.28
CA TRP A 660 16.98 -20.56 -9.43
C TRP A 660 16.60 -20.19 -10.83
#